data_AF-A0A534RK45-F1
#
_entry.id   AF-A0A534RK45-F1
#
_cell.length_a   1.000
_cell.length_b   1.000
_cell.length_c   1.000
_cell.angle_alpha   90.00
_cell.angle_beta   90.00
_cell.angle_gamma   90.00
#
_symmetry.space_group_name_H-M   'P 1'
#
loop_
_entity.id
_entity.type
_entity.pdbx_description
1 polymer ?
#
loop_
_entity_poly.entity_id
_entity_poly.type
_entity_poly.pdbx_seq_one_letter_code
_entity_poly.pdbx_strand_id
1 'polypeptide(L)'
;MLNPPRLLPHIPPTPGEVAALKKKLSATPLYGKNLVADDFKGAAINVFLKNLTDAQYVDLGVDRKIMTLLTAEGGPEQFFYTGAAHVKQSAVELMRRDLTRFTPMALVFVLLVLWFSYRTVRGVVLPVVTVSLALVWTLGVIVLAGKAITLGTFILPPLLLVLGSSYAIHVMARYYEQVGAGVPPGDRVPRAFARVWLPLTVSAATNMIGFGSLMVNRITAIWDLGLFAVVGVLCLTVTSLTFLPAALQLMPSGLRSARSGKVSPRLSENLRRLGEHAHDSRRFILWGAVVVGLVSLAGARFIKVDADFLYYFDRDAEVRRANEAINQTIVGSNPFYVVINGGAPGVLKRWEVLKLIKDLQSFLLTLPGITSSVSIVDYLEVLETGLGKQAEGGDLVVTEQGELIPAAARKSFWEDPRSLEPVLAMETLDRIRTYIAEHFPAEIPVRLTGTLVLLTGTTSDIVAGQIKSLTLALGIIFLVMTAMFLSAKIGFFAILPNALPILVFFGVMGWLGILLNLGTSLIAAIALGIAVDSTIHYMARLNLELRGETDQAAAVVRALRTVGVPIVYTTGALCFGFLTFALSSFVPIQNFGILASLTMVTALGANLILLPALLATTKIITLWDLLGVRLGDDPARTIPLFAGLRRAEARIVVLMGEMKRFQPGDIIIRRGERGDEMYVIIRGATEVWAGDRDRQRIRDLKRGDVFGEMGLVRQSERSADVVAASAVEVLAVDERFLRRIQRRYPRIASKVFLNLTRILSDRLERTTEQFVAAAAR
;
A
#
# COMPACT_ATOMS: atom_id res chain seq x y z
N MET A 1 -53.70 -24.81 1.48
CA MET A 1 -53.28 -23.45 1.06
C MET A 1 -54.47 -22.54 1.27
N LEU A 2 -54.43 -21.68 2.30
CA LEU A 2 -55.36 -20.55 2.39
C LEU A 2 -55.02 -19.64 1.21
N ASN A 3 -55.94 -19.47 0.27
CA ASN A 3 -55.80 -18.53 -0.82
C ASN A 3 -56.40 -17.23 -0.28
N PRO A 4 -55.60 -16.32 0.31
CA PRO A 4 -56.15 -15.11 0.91
C PRO A 4 -56.94 -14.36 -0.17
N PRO A 5 -58.13 -13.80 0.18
CA PRO A 5 -58.91 -13.03 -0.78
C PRO A 5 -58.02 -11.94 -1.37
N ARG A 6 -58.08 -11.76 -2.70
CA ARG A 6 -57.30 -10.73 -3.39
C ARG A 6 -57.57 -9.39 -2.72
N LEU A 7 -56.51 -8.63 -2.43
CA LEU A 7 -56.62 -7.27 -1.87
C LEU A 7 -57.60 -6.42 -2.67
N LEU A 8 -57.54 -6.61 -4.00
CA LEU A 8 -58.44 -6.10 -5.02
C LEU A 8 -59.04 -7.28 -5.81
N PRO A 9 -60.33 -7.62 -5.62
CA PRO A 9 -61.00 -8.62 -6.46
C PRO A 9 -61.24 -8.11 -7.89
N HIS A 10 -61.43 -6.81 -8.06
CA HIS A 10 -61.51 -6.07 -9.33
C HIS A 10 -60.90 -4.67 -9.15
N ILE A 11 -60.50 -4.03 -10.25
CA ILE A 11 -60.08 -2.62 -10.24
C ILE A 11 -61.32 -1.79 -9.87
N PRO A 12 -61.29 -0.93 -8.83
CA PRO A 12 -62.47 -0.19 -8.38
C PRO A 12 -62.91 0.81 -9.46
N PRO A 13 -64.05 0.59 -10.15
CA PRO A 13 -64.51 1.51 -11.20
C PRO A 13 -65.08 2.83 -10.64
N THR A 14 -65.49 2.88 -9.36
CA THR A 14 -66.17 4.05 -8.81
C THR A 14 -65.37 4.82 -7.74
N PRO A 15 -65.58 6.15 -7.61
CA PRO A 15 -64.98 6.95 -6.54
C PRO A 15 -65.28 6.44 -5.12
N GLY A 16 -66.46 5.84 -4.91
CA GLY A 16 -66.86 5.25 -3.63
C GLY A 16 -66.03 4.00 -3.27
N GLU A 17 -65.78 3.13 -4.24
CA GLU A 17 -64.92 1.95 -4.05
C GLU A 17 -63.44 2.34 -3.84
N VAL A 18 -62.98 3.41 -4.50
CA VAL A 18 -61.64 3.97 -4.26
C VAL A 18 -61.52 4.50 -2.82
N ALA A 19 -62.54 5.19 -2.31
CA ALA A 19 -62.56 5.66 -0.93
C ALA A 19 -62.58 4.48 0.08
N ALA A 20 -63.36 3.44 -0.21
CA ALA A 20 -63.40 2.22 0.59
C ALA A 20 -62.05 1.49 0.59
N LEU A 21 -61.37 1.43 -0.56
CA LEU A 21 -60.02 0.87 -0.69
C LEU A 21 -59.00 1.67 0.12
N LYS A 22 -59.02 3.01 0.04
CA LYS A 22 -58.14 3.87 0.85
C LYS A 22 -58.34 3.62 2.35
N LYS A 23 -59.60 3.54 2.80
CA LYS A 23 -59.92 3.21 4.20
C LYS A 23 -59.38 1.83 4.60
N LYS A 24 -59.54 0.82 3.74
CA LYS A 24 -59.03 -0.54 3.97
C LYS A 24 -57.49 -0.59 4.04
N LEU A 25 -56.82 0.14 3.16
CA LEU A 25 -55.35 0.25 3.12
C LEU A 25 -54.81 0.95 4.38
N SER A 26 -55.43 2.05 4.82
CA SER A 26 -55.06 2.74 6.07
C SER A 26 -55.35 1.92 7.33
N ALA A 27 -56.39 1.09 7.30
CA ALA A 27 -56.78 0.27 8.44
C ALA A 27 -55.87 -0.95 8.65
N THR A 28 -55.09 -1.36 7.64
CA THR A 28 -54.25 -2.56 7.71
C THR A 28 -52.76 -2.18 7.68
N PRO A 29 -52.04 -2.27 8.82
CA PRO A 29 -50.63 -1.90 8.91
C PRO A 29 -49.70 -2.64 7.94
N LEU A 30 -50.09 -3.82 7.46
CA LEU A 30 -49.31 -4.62 6.51
C LEU A 30 -49.24 -4.00 5.10
N TYR A 31 -50.20 -3.15 4.72
CA TYR A 31 -50.27 -2.54 3.39
C TYR A 31 -49.76 -1.09 3.39
N GLY A 32 -50.18 -0.30 4.38
CA GLY A 32 -49.75 1.08 4.55
C GLY A 32 -48.24 1.16 4.78
N LYS A 33 -47.58 2.10 4.11
CA LYS A 33 -46.12 2.31 4.10
C LYS A 33 -45.27 1.17 3.54
N ASN A 34 -45.76 -0.06 3.45
CA ASN A 34 -45.01 -1.21 2.96
C ASN A 34 -45.24 -1.48 1.46
N LEU A 35 -46.51 -1.46 1.02
CA LEU A 35 -46.88 -1.67 -0.39
C LEU A 35 -47.52 -0.44 -1.02
N VAL A 36 -48.13 0.43 -0.23
CA VAL A 36 -48.76 1.66 -0.70
C VAL A 36 -48.33 2.83 0.19
N ALA A 37 -47.97 3.95 -0.43
CA ALA A 37 -47.59 5.18 0.25
C ALA A 37 -48.78 5.80 1.02
N ASP A 38 -48.50 6.56 2.07
CA ASP A 38 -49.53 7.22 2.90
C ASP A 38 -50.39 8.22 2.11
N ASP A 39 -49.81 8.85 1.08
CA ASP A 39 -50.49 9.81 0.22
C ASP A 39 -51.29 9.13 -0.92
N PHE A 40 -51.23 7.80 -1.01
CA PHE A 40 -51.82 6.96 -2.07
C PHE A 40 -51.33 7.29 -3.49
N LYS A 41 -50.19 7.99 -3.64
CA LYS A 41 -49.59 8.31 -4.95
C LYS A 41 -48.46 7.37 -5.34
N GLY A 42 -47.96 6.56 -4.41
CA GLY A 42 -46.94 5.54 -4.65
C GLY A 42 -47.43 4.13 -4.31
N ALA A 43 -47.02 3.16 -5.12
CA ALA A 43 -47.19 1.73 -4.86
C ALA A 43 -45.90 0.97 -5.15
N ALA A 44 -45.63 -0.08 -4.37
CA ALA A 44 -44.45 -0.93 -4.52
C ALA A 44 -44.84 -2.34 -4.97
N ILE A 45 -43.99 -2.91 -5.84
CA ILE A 45 -44.05 -4.31 -6.24
C ILE A 45 -42.79 -5.00 -5.73
N ASN A 46 -42.95 -5.84 -4.71
CA ASN A 46 -41.84 -6.62 -4.16
C ASN A 46 -41.65 -7.90 -4.97
N VAL A 47 -40.53 -7.98 -5.69
CA VAL A 47 -40.17 -9.14 -6.52
C VAL A 47 -39.20 -10.02 -5.76
N PHE A 48 -39.65 -11.20 -5.35
CA PHE A 48 -38.81 -12.22 -4.73
C PHE A 48 -38.34 -13.21 -5.78
N LEU A 49 -37.04 -13.19 -6.08
CA LEU A 49 -36.44 -14.14 -7.00
C LEU A 49 -36.29 -15.50 -6.30
N LYS A 50 -36.51 -16.58 -7.06
CA LYS A 50 -36.10 -17.93 -6.62
C LYS A 50 -34.59 -17.93 -6.35
N ASN A 51 -34.10 -18.90 -5.57
CA ASN A 51 -32.67 -19.04 -5.21
C ASN A 51 -31.76 -19.03 -6.46
N LEU A 52 -31.36 -17.83 -6.88
CA LEU A 52 -30.43 -17.55 -7.96
C LEU A 52 -29.15 -17.05 -7.31
N THR A 53 -28.03 -17.57 -7.75
CA THR A 53 -26.72 -17.01 -7.39
C THR A 53 -26.52 -15.68 -8.13
N ASP A 54 -25.66 -14.80 -7.59
CA ASP A 54 -25.32 -13.53 -8.24
C ASP A 54 -24.84 -13.77 -9.69
N ALA A 55 -24.04 -14.81 -9.93
CA ALA A 55 -23.57 -15.18 -11.27
C ALA A 55 -24.72 -15.56 -12.23
N GLN A 56 -25.66 -16.39 -11.77
CA GLN A 56 -26.84 -16.76 -12.57
C GLN A 56 -27.74 -15.56 -12.87
N TYR A 57 -27.88 -14.62 -11.92
CA TYR A 57 -28.64 -13.38 -12.14
C TYR A 57 -28.05 -12.55 -13.28
N VAL A 58 -26.72 -12.45 -13.32
CA VAL A 58 -25.97 -11.78 -14.40
C VAL A 58 -26.13 -12.53 -15.72
N ASP A 59 -25.84 -13.83 -15.75
CA ASP A 59 -25.82 -14.66 -16.96
C ASP A 59 -27.20 -14.71 -17.65
N LEU A 60 -28.27 -14.72 -16.87
CA LEU A 60 -29.65 -14.70 -17.39
C LEU A 60 -30.11 -13.32 -17.87
N GLY A 61 -29.31 -12.27 -17.60
CA GLY A 61 -29.61 -10.88 -17.96
C GLY A 61 -30.90 -10.37 -17.34
N VAL A 62 -31.22 -10.82 -16.12
CA VAL A 62 -32.51 -10.51 -15.45
C VAL A 62 -32.67 -9.00 -15.30
N ASP A 63 -31.62 -8.32 -14.83
CA ASP A 63 -31.58 -6.88 -14.63
C ASP A 63 -31.96 -6.09 -15.89
N ARG A 64 -31.33 -6.44 -17.01
CA ARG A 64 -31.56 -5.81 -18.31
C ARG A 64 -32.98 -6.05 -18.83
N LYS A 65 -33.52 -7.26 -18.61
CA LYS A 65 -34.91 -7.59 -18.99
C LYS A 65 -35.92 -6.77 -18.20
N ILE A 66 -35.73 -6.63 -16.88
CA ILE A 66 -36.58 -5.80 -16.03
C ILE A 66 -36.51 -4.35 -16.50
N MET A 67 -35.30 -3.78 -16.66
CA MET A 67 -35.15 -2.41 -17.13
C MET A 67 -35.80 -2.18 -18.50
N THR A 68 -35.66 -3.11 -19.44
CA THR A 68 -36.28 -3.01 -20.77
C THR A 68 -37.80 -2.96 -20.67
N LEU A 69 -38.42 -3.78 -19.81
CA LEU A 69 -39.86 -3.76 -19.55
C LEU A 69 -40.29 -2.42 -18.96
N LEU A 70 -39.58 -1.92 -17.94
CA LEU A 70 -39.92 -0.65 -17.30
C LEU A 70 -39.79 0.55 -18.25
N THR A 71 -38.81 0.54 -19.15
CA THR A 71 -38.65 1.62 -20.16
C THR A 71 -39.63 1.52 -21.33
N ALA A 72 -40.21 0.33 -21.58
CA ALA A 72 -41.16 0.12 -22.67
C ALA A 72 -42.57 0.59 -22.30
N GLU A 73 -42.88 0.71 -21.02
CA GLU A 73 -44.15 1.24 -20.53
C GLU A 73 -44.19 2.77 -20.71
N GLY A 74 -45.13 3.26 -21.54
CA GLY A 74 -45.29 4.68 -21.88
C GLY A 74 -46.41 5.40 -21.13
N GLY A 75 -46.80 4.87 -19.96
CA GLY A 75 -47.85 5.46 -19.13
C GLY A 75 -47.43 6.77 -18.44
N PRO A 76 -48.39 7.49 -17.82
CA PRO A 76 -48.07 8.68 -17.01
C PRO A 76 -47.31 8.35 -15.72
N GLU A 77 -47.19 7.07 -15.35
CA GLU A 77 -46.53 6.62 -14.14
C GLU A 77 -45.00 6.63 -14.26
N GLN A 78 -44.32 6.99 -13.17
CA GLN A 78 -42.86 6.90 -13.08
C GLN A 78 -42.46 5.62 -12.35
N PHE A 79 -41.67 4.77 -13.01
CA PHE A 79 -41.15 3.54 -12.43
C PHE A 79 -39.78 3.75 -11.80
N PHE A 80 -39.62 3.26 -10.56
CA PHE A 80 -38.34 3.21 -9.88
C PHE A 80 -37.98 1.77 -9.58
N TYR A 81 -36.77 1.36 -9.98
CA TYR A 81 -36.26 0.01 -9.74
C TYR A 81 -35.10 0.04 -8.76
N THR A 82 -35.18 -0.79 -7.73
CA THR A 82 -34.12 -0.94 -6.73
C THR A 82 -34.06 -2.39 -6.22
N GLY A 83 -33.02 -2.67 -5.44
CA GLY A 83 -32.80 -3.94 -4.76
C GLY A 83 -31.34 -4.35 -4.79
N ALA A 84 -30.92 -5.20 -3.85
CA ALA A 84 -29.52 -5.59 -3.70
C ALA A 84 -28.93 -6.22 -4.97
N ALA A 85 -29.71 -7.01 -5.72
CA ALA A 85 -29.27 -7.62 -6.99
C ALA A 85 -29.01 -6.56 -8.07
N HIS A 86 -29.91 -5.58 -8.20
CA HIS A 86 -29.75 -4.47 -9.14
C HIS A 86 -28.54 -3.61 -8.81
N VAL A 87 -28.41 -3.20 -7.54
CA VAL A 87 -27.27 -2.40 -7.04
C VAL A 87 -25.94 -3.10 -7.32
N LYS A 88 -25.84 -4.41 -7.03
CA LYS A 88 -24.64 -5.21 -7.33
C LYS A 88 -24.35 -5.26 -8.83
N GLN A 89 -25.37 -5.50 -9.66
CA GLN A 89 -25.19 -5.60 -11.11
C GLN A 89 -24.76 -4.27 -11.73
N SER A 90 -25.36 -3.16 -11.29
CA SER A 90 -24.95 -1.82 -11.73
C SER A 90 -23.53 -1.48 -11.32
N ALA A 91 -23.10 -1.90 -10.11
CA ALA A 91 -21.70 -1.75 -9.68
C ALA A 91 -20.74 -2.54 -10.59
N VAL A 92 -21.08 -3.79 -10.92
CA VAL A 92 -20.26 -4.64 -11.81
C VAL A 92 -20.13 -4.04 -13.21
N GLU A 93 -21.21 -3.50 -13.78
CA GLU A 93 -21.18 -2.88 -15.10
C GLU A 93 -20.32 -1.61 -15.13
N LEU A 94 -20.45 -0.76 -14.10
CA LEU A 94 -19.58 0.42 -13.94
C LEU A 94 -18.11 0.02 -13.84
N MET A 95 -17.80 -0.99 -13.01
CA MET A 95 -16.43 -1.50 -12.89
C MET A 95 -15.92 -2.05 -14.22
N ARG A 96 -16.71 -2.83 -14.96
CA ARG A 96 -16.29 -3.36 -16.26
C ARG A 96 -15.97 -2.25 -17.26
N ARG A 97 -16.83 -1.23 -17.34
CA ARG A 97 -16.61 -0.04 -18.18
C ARG A 97 -15.34 0.68 -17.77
N ASP A 98 -15.10 0.84 -16.48
CA ASP A 98 -13.91 1.48 -15.95
C ASP A 98 -12.64 0.67 -16.24
N LEU A 99 -12.69 -0.67 -16.21
CA LEU A 99 -11.52 -1.53 -16.51
C LEU A 99 -11.04 -1.32 -17.95
N THR A 100 -12.00 -1.31 -18.87
CA THR A 100 -11.76 -1.18 -20.31
C THR A 100 -11.31 0.22 -20.71
N ARG A 101 -11.58 1.25 -19.89
CA ARG A 101 -11.12 2.63 -20.10
C ARG A 101 -9.82 2.94 -19.37
N PHE A 102 -9.72 2.63 -18.09
CA PHE A 102 -8.60 3.06 -17.24
C PHE A 102 -7.32 2.27 -17.51
N THR A 103 -7.40 0.99 -17.84
CA THR A 103 -6.19 0.19 -18.14
C THR A 103 -5.45 0.73 -19.38
N PRO A 104 -6.11 1.00 -20.52
CA PRO A 104 -5.48 1.67 -21.65
C PRO A 104 -4.98 3.09 -21.34
N MET A 105 -5.74 3.87 -20.56
CA MET A 105 -5.31 5.23 -20.17
C MET A 105 -4.02 5.19 -19.33
N ALA A 106 -3.95 4.30 -18.34
CA ALA A 106 -2.75 4.09 -17.54
C ALA A 106 -1.56 3.65 -18.42
N LEU A 107 -1.79 2.78 -19.40
CA LEU A 107 -0.77 2.38 -20.38
C LEU A 107 -0.29 3.59 -21.20
N VAL A 108 -1.19 4.46 -21.69
CA VAL A 108 -0.82 5.68 -22.42
C VAL A 108 0.03 6.60 -21.53
N PHE A 109 -0.32 6.78 -20.26
CA PHE A 109 0.50 7.58 -19.34
C PHE A 109 1.88 6.96 -19.11
N VAL A 110 1.97 5.64 -18.93
CA VAL A 110 3.25 4.93 -18.82
C VAL A 110 4.09 5.13 -20.08
N LEU A 111 3.49 5.00 -21.27
CA LEU A 111 4.15 5.27 -22.56
C LEU A 111 4.69 6.69 -22.64
N LEU A 112 3.90 7.69 -22.24
CA LEU A 112 4.31 9.09 -22.22
C LEU A 112 5.49 9.31 -21.27
N VAL A 113 5.43 8.80 -20.02
CA VAL A 113 6.52 8.97 -19.06
C VAL A 113 7.80 8.29 -19.55
N LEU A 114 7.72 7.06 -20.06
CA LEU A 114 8.88 6.37 -20.62
C LEU A 114 9.46 7.11 -21.82
N TRP A 115 8.61 7.66 -22.70
CA TRP A 115 9.04 8.48 -23.82
C TRP A 115 9.75 9.76 -23.35
N PHE A 116 9.21 10.46 -22.35
CA PHE A 116 9.87 11.64 -21.79
C PHE A 116 11.17 11.32 -21.04
N SER A 117 11.24 10.15 -20.40
CA SER A 117 12.44 9.68 -19.69
C SER A 117 13.58 9.31 -20.62
N TYR A 118 13.30 8.54 -21.69
CA TYR A 118 14.36 7.94 -22.52
C TYR A 118 14.42 8.44 -23.96
N ARG A 119 13.33 9.01 -24.49
CA ARG A 119 13.22 9.54 -25.87
C ARG A 119 13.72 8.58 -26.97
N THR A 120 13.60 7.28 -26.72
CA THR A 120 14.01 6.23 -27.66
C THR A 120 12.95 5.15 -27.69
N VAL A 121 12.68 4.58 -28.86
CA VAL A 121 11.69 3.51 -29.02
C VAL A 121 12.04 2.31 -28.13
N ARG A 122 13.31 1.92 -28.08
CA ARG A 122 13.83 0.90 -27.14
C ARG A 122 13.51 1.24 -25.69
N GLY A 123 13.73 2.49 -25.30
CA GLY A 123 13.49 3.00 -23.96
C GLY A 123 12.02 2.95 -23.51
N VAL A 124 11.10 2.73 -24.46
CA VAL A 124 9.66 2.62 -24.21
C VAL A 124 9.18 1.19 -24.36
N VAL A 125 9.47 0.55 -25.50
CA VAL A 125 8.93 -0.77 -25.86
C VAL A 125 9.41 -1.85 -24.90
N LEU A 126 10.71 -1.88 -24.54
CA LEU A 126 11.23 -2.94 -23.67
C LEU A 126 10.61 -2.90 -22.26
N PRO A 127 10.56 -1.75 -21.56
CA PRO A 127 9.80 -1.63 -20.31
C PRO A 127 8.33 -2.06 -20.44
N VAL A 128 7.62 -1.58 -21.46
CA VAL A 128 6.19 -1.89 -21.62
C VAL A 128 5.96 -3.38 -21.83
N VAL A 129 6.74 -4.04 -22.70
CA VAL A 129 6.62 -5.49 -22.92
C VAL A 129 6.93 -6.26 -21.63
N THR A 130 7.95 -5.84 -20.88
CA THR A 130 8.33 -6.45 -19.60
C THR A 130 7.18 -6.43 -18.58
N VAL A 131 6.51 -5.29 -18.49
CA VAL A 131 5.41 -5.07 -17.55
C VAL A 131 4.13 -5.76 -18.02
N SER A 132 3.81 -5.69 -19.31
CA SER A 132 2.67 -6.39 -19.90
C SER A 132 2.77 -7.92 -19.73
N LEU A 133 3.97 -8.49 -19.87
CA LEU A 133 4.20 -9.92 -19.64
C LEU A 133 3.86 -10.31 -18.19
N ALA A 134 4.34 -9.54 -17.21
CA ALA A 134 4.02 -9.77 -15.81
C ALA A 134 2.53 -9.58 -15.50
N LEU A 135 1.88 -8.60 -16.13
CA LEU A 135 0.44 -8.41 -15.98
C LEU A 135 -0.35 -9.61 -16.50
N VAL A 136 -0.02 -10.12 -17.70
CA VAL A 136 -0.66 -11.32 -18.27
C VAL A 136 -0.47 -12.52 -17.34
N TRP A 137 0.73 -12.72 -16.78
CA TRP A 137 0.98 -13.79 -15.82
C TRP A 137 0.15 -13.62 -14.55
N THR A 138 0.02 -12.41 -14.02
CA THR A 138 -0.77 -12.13 -12.82
C THR A 138 -2.26 -12.42 -13.05
N LEU A 139 -2.81 -11.95 -14.17
CA LEU A 139 -4.19 -12.24 -14.57
C LEU A 139 -4.41 -13.73 -14.82
N GLY A 140 -3.44 -14.42 -15.43
CA GLY A 140 -3.45 -15.86 -15.61
C GLY A 140 -3.55 -16.61 -14.27
N VAL A 141 -2.78 -16.19 -13.26
CA VAL A 141 -2.85 -16.79 -11.91
C VAL A 141 -4.23 -16.56 -11.26
N ILE A 142 -4.82 -15.38 -11.41
CA ILE A 142 -6.19 -15.10 -10.90
C ILE A 142 -7.21 -16.05 -11.52
N VAL A 143 -7.15 -16.23 -12.84
CA VAL A 143 -8.05 -17.13 -13.58
C VAL A 143 -7.82 -18.59 -13.18
N LEU A 144 -6.56 -19.04 -13.07
CA LEU A 144 -6.22 -20.39 -12.64
C LEU A 144 -6.65 -20.69 -11.20
N ALA A 145 -6.70 -19.67 -10.33
CA ALA A 145 -7.23 -19.78 -8.98
C ALA A 145 -8.77 -19.85 -8.92
N GLY A 146 -9.46 -19.75 -10.06
CA GLY A 146 -10.93 -19.74 -10.11
C GLY A 146 -11.57 -18.51 -9.45
N LYS A 147 -10.82 -17.42 -9.31
CA LYS A 147 -11.27 -16.19 -8.65
C LYS A 147 -11.77 -15.19 -9.67
N ALA A 148 -12.93 -14.59 -9.41
CA ALA A 148 -13.46 -13.48 -10.20
C ALA A 148 -12.78 -12.16 -9.81
N ILE A 149 -12.78 -11.19 -10.73
CA ILE A 149 -12.35 -9.82 -10.41
C ILE A 149 -13.40 -9.21 -9.47
N THR A 150 -12.97 -8.90 -8.25
CA THR A 150 -13.74 -8.22 -7.21
C THR A 150 -13.48 -6.72 -7.21
N LEU A 151 -14.26 -5.97 -6.42
CA LEU A 151 -14.07 -4.53 -6.21
C LEU A 151 -12.66 -4.16 -5.74
N GLY A 152 -12.03 -5.01 -4.92
CA GLY A 152 -10.65 -4.81 -4.48
C GLY A 152 -9.64 -5.05 -5.59
N THR A 153 -9.75 -6.18 -6.29
CA THR A 153 -8.79 -6.59 -7.34
C THR A 153 -8.93 -5.80 -8.65
N PHE A 154 -10.01 -5.05 -8.82
CA PHE A 154 -10.26 -4.22 -9.99
C PHE A 154 -9.14 -3.21 -10.27
N ILE A 155 -8.54 -2.64 -9.22
CA ILE A 155 -7.48 -1.62 -9.32
C ILE A 155 -6.12 -2.25 -9.71
N LEU A 156 -6.00 -3.58 -9.62
CA LEU A 156 -4.74 -4.29 -9.77
C LEU A 156 -4.08 -4.12 -11.15
N PRO A 157 -4.78 -4.25 -12.30
CA PRO A 157 -4.12 -4.15 -13.61
C PRO A 157 -3.48 -2.77 -13.87
N PRO A 158 -4.18 -1.63 -13.70
CA PRO A 158 -3.55 -0.31 -13.84
C PRO A 158 -2.45 -0.09 -12.81
N LEU A 159 -2.63 -0.55 -11.57
CA LEU A 159 -1.64 -0.46 -10.51
C LEU A 159 -0.33 -1.17 -10.90
N LEU A 160 -0.40 -2.40 -11.38
CA LEU A 160 0.78 -3.18 -11.79
C LEU A 160 1.45 -2.62 -13.04
N LEU A 161 0.69 -2.06 -13.99
CA LEU A 161 1.26 -1.37 -15.15
C LEU A 161 2.16 -0.22 -14.72
N VAL A 162 1.67 0.61 -13.81
CA VAL A 162 2.39 1.81 -13.39
C VAL A 162 3.53 1.44 -12.44
N LEU A 163 3.30 0.57 -11.45
CA LEU A 163 4.33 0.08 -10.55
C LEU A 163 5.46 -0.65 -11.28
N GLY A 164 5.10 -1.53 -12.22
CA GLY A 164 6.05 -2.27 -13.03
C GLY A 164 6.92 -1.37 -13.90
N SER A 165 6.35 -0.27 -14.40
CA SER A 165 7.12 0.71 -15.15
C SER A 165 8.24 1.33 -14.30
N SER A 166 8.05 1.48 -12.99
CA SER A 166 9.09 1.94 -12.05
C SER A 166 10.31 1.02 -12.06
N TYR A 167 10.08 -0.30 -11.96
CA TYR A 167 11.16 -1.29 -11.94
C TYR A 167 11.95 -1.28 -13.25
N ALA A 168 11.24 -1.23 -14.37
CA ALA A 168 11.86 -1.12 -15.67
C ALA A 168 12.63 0.21 -15.83
N ILE A 169 12.11 1.33 -15.31
CA ILE A 169 12.80 2.62 -15.30
C ILE A 169 14.12 2.52 -14.50
N HIS A 170 14.13 1.91 -13.31
CA HIS A 170 15.36 1.79 -12.53
C HIS A 170 16.44 0.92 -13.23
N VAL A 171 16.04 -0.17 -13.87
CA VAL A 171 16.95 -1.02 -14.67
C VAL A 171 17.49 -0.26 -15.88
N MET A 172 16.60 0.41 -16.63
CA MET A 172 16.97 1.19 -17.81
C MET A 172 17.88 2.36 -17.46
N ALA A 173 17.62 3.07 -16.37
CA ALA A 173 18.47 4.18 -15.91
C ALA A 173 19.92 3.72 -15.68
N ARG A 174 20.12 2.56 -15.05
CA ARG A 174 21.47 1.99 -14.83
C ARG A 174 22.13 1.53 -16.13
N TYR A 175 21.37 0.97 -17.06
CA TYR A 175 21.89 0.61 -18.38
C TYR A 175 22.38 1.85 -19.14
N TYR A 176 21.57 2.90 -19.24
CA TYR A 176 21.96 4.14 -19.93
C TYR A 176 23.07 4.91 -19.23
N GLU A 177 23.21 4.78 -17.90
CA GLU A 177 24.39 5.29 -17.16
C GLU A 177 25.68 4.64 -17.67
N GLN A 178 25.70 3.31 -17.92
CA GLN A 178 26.87 2.63 -18.49
C GLN A 178 27.13 3.00 -19.96
N VAL A 179 26.06 3.23 -20.74
CA VAL A 179 26.19 3.74 -22.12
C VAL A 179 26.83 5.12 -22.13
N GLY A 180 26.38 6.03 -21.25
CA GLY A 180 26.92 7.38 -21.12
C GLY A 180 28.36 7.42 -20.61
N ALA A 181 28.76 6.44 -19.80
CA ALA A 181 30.13 6.26 -19.32
C ALA A 181 31.09 5.63 -20.36
N GLY A 182 30.61 5.33 -21.58
CA GLY A 182 31.45 4.77 -22.65
C GLY A 182 31.84 3.30 -22.46
N VAL A 183 31.16 2.55 -21.59
CA VAL A 183 31.46 1.14 -21.32
C VAL A 183 31.25 0.30 -22.60
N PRO A 184 32.13 -0.69 -22.92
CA PRO A 184 31.96 -1.57 -24.07
C PRO A 184 30.63 -2.34 -24.05
N PRO A 185 29.96 -2.58 -25.20
CA PRO A 185 28.61 -3.17 -25.25
C PRO A 185 28.42 -4.45 -24.43
N GLY A 186 29.38 -5.38 -24.47
CA GLY A 186 29.31 -6.65 -23.72
C GLY A 186 29.30 -6.49 -22.19
N ASP A 187 29.91 -5.42 -21.69
CA ASP A 187 30.05 -5.13 -20.26
C ASP A 187 28.92 -4.26 -19.69
N ARG A 188 28.11 -3.61 -20.55
CA ARG A 188 27.09 -2.65 -20.11
C ARG A 188 26.03 -3.30 -19.24
N VAL A 189 25.45 -4.42 -19.69
CA VAL A 189 24.37 -5.10 -18.97
C VAL A 189 24.88 -5.74 -17.69
N PRO A 190 26.01 -6.50 -17.66
CA PRO A 190 26.54 -7.04 -16.41
C PRO A 190 26.85 -5.98 -15.36
N ARG A 191 27.44 -4.84 -15.76
CA ARG A 191 27.73 -3.73 -14.83
C ARG A 191 26.47 -3.02 -14.34
N ALA A 192 25.49 -2.82 -15.21
CA ALA A 192 24.20 -2.25 -14.83
C ALA A 192 23.44 -3.19 -13.87
N PHE A 193 23.40 -4.48 -14.20
CA PHE A 193 22.75 -5.52 -13.40
C PHE A 193 23.35 -5.58 -12.00
N ALA A 194 24.68 -5.66 -11.89
CA ALA A 194 25.42 -5.71 -10.62
C ALA A 194 25.08 -4.55 -9.66
N ARG A 195 24.62 -3.41 -10.18
CA ARG A 195 24.23 -2.23 -9.40
C ARG A 195 22.74 -2.15 -9.12
N VAL A 196 21.88 -2.77 -9.93
CA VAL A 196 20.42 -2.62 -9.83
C VAL A 196 19.73 -3.80 -9.17
N TRP A 197 20.24 -5.03 -9.33
CA TRP A 197 19.51 -6.24 -8.93
C TRP A 197 19.11 -6.21 -7.45
N LEU A 198 20.05 -5.82 -6.58
CA LEU A 198 19.86 -5.88 -5.14
C LEU A 198 18.92 -4.79 -4.61
N PRO A 199 19.13 -3.49 -4.91
CA PRO A 199 18.14 -2.47 -4.58
C PRO A 199 16.74 -2.80 -5.10
N LEU A 200 16.64 -3.34 -6.33
CA LEU A 200 15.37 -3.70 -6.93
C LEU A 200 14.69 -4.89 -6.24
N THR A 201 15.42 -5.96 -5.91
CA THR A 201 14.86 -7.10 -5.17
C THR A 201 14.42 -6.69 -3.76
N VAL A 202 15.15 -5.81 -3.08
CA VAL A 202 14.73 -5.33 -1.75
C VAL A 202 13.49 -4.45 -1.86
N SER A 203 13.43 -3.56 -2.85
CA SER A 203 12.22 -2.78 -3.15
C SER A 203 11.02 -3.68 -3.45
N ALA A 204 11.21 -4.71 -4.27
CA ALA A 204 10.18 -5.71 -4.53
C ALA A 204 9.73 -6.43 -3.26
N ALA A 205 10.66 -6.84 -2.40
CA ALA A 205 10.34 -7.46 -1.12
C ALA A 205 9.52 -6.51 -0.24
N THR A 206 9.88 -5.24 -0.14
CA THR A 206 9.10 -4.25 0.64
C THR A 206 7.73 -3.98 0.03
N ASN A 207 7.59 -3.98 -1.29
CA ASN A 207 6.29 -3.88 -1.94
C ASN A 207 5.42 -5.10 -1.66
N MET A 208 5.99 -6.30 -1.75
CA MET A 208 5.30 -7.55 -1.37
C MET A 208 4.89 -7.54 0.10
N ILE A 209 5.71 -7.00 1.00
CA ILE A 209 5.34 -6.83 2.42
C ILE A 209 4.21 -5.81 2.58
N GLY A 210 4.28 -4.67 1.88
CA GLY A 210 3.24 -3.64 1.90
C GLY A 210 1.89 -4.18 1.44
N PHE A 211 1.84 -4.84 0.28
CA PHE A 211 0.63 -5.49 -0.23
C PHE A 211 0.21 -6.69 0.63
N GLY A 212 1.16 -7.51 1.05
CA GLY A 212 0.91 -8.69 1.90
C GLY A 212 0.32 -8.33 3.26
N SER A 213 0.57 -7.12 3.78
CA SER A 213 -0.08 -6.64 5.00
C SER A 213 -1.60 -6.56 4.91
N LEU A 214 -2.16 -6.42 3.70
CA LEU A 214 -3.61 -6.43 3.46
C LEU A 214 -4.23 -7.81 3.72
N MET A 215 -3.43 -8.88 3.68
CA MET A 215 -3.88 -10.25 3.95
C MET A 215 -4.22 -10.51 5.44
N VAL A 216 -3.98 -9.54 6.32
CA VAL A 216 -4.47 -9.58 7.71
C VAL A 216 -5.94 -9.15 7.82
N ASN A 217 -6.48 -8.51 6.78
CA ASN A 217 -7.85 -8.04 6.78
C ASN A 217 -8.83 -9.22 6.65
N ARG A 218 -9.97 -9.12 7.36
CA ARG A 218 -11.06 -10.11 7.33
C ARG A 218 -11.93 -10.01 6.09
N ILE A 219 -11.92 -8.86 5.42
CA ILE A 219 -12.68 -8.60 4.20
C ILE A 219 -11.97 -9.28 3.03
N THR A 220 -12.62 -10.28 2.44
CA THR A 220 -12.08 -11.12 1.37
C THR A 220 -11.59 -10.33 0.16
N ALA A 221 -12.28 -9.26 -0.23
CA ALA A 221 -11.88 -8.40 -1.35
C ALA A 221 -10.53 -7.68 -1.10
N ILE A 222 -10.27 -7.26 0.14
CA ILE A 222 -9.00 -6.62 0.53
C ILE A 222 -7.88 -7.66 0.61
N TRP A 223 -8.22 -8.85 1.13
CA TRP A 223 -7.31 -9.98 1.20
C TRP A 223 -6.86 -10.46 -0.18
N ASP A 224 -7.82 -10.68 -1.10
CA ASP A 224 -7.55 -11.13 -2.47
C ASP A 224 -6.68 -10.12 -3.22
N LEU A 225 -6.92 -8.81 -3.03
CA LEU A 225 -6.05 -7.78 -3.59
C LEU A 225 -4.62 -7.89 -3.05
N GLY A 226 -4.45 -8.06 -1.73
CA GLY A 226 -3.13 -8.24 -1.13
C GLY A 226 -2.37 -9.42 -1.73
N LEU A 227 -3.03 -10.58 -1.81
CA LEU A 227 -2.45 -11.80 -2.38
C LEU A 227 -2.04 -11.59 -3.85
N PHE A 228 -2.95 -11.13 -4.70
CA PHE A 228 -2.67 -11.00 -6.13
C PHE A 228 -1.74 -9.83 -6.45
N ALA A 229 -1.67 -8.80 -5.62
CA ALA A 229 -0.64 -7.78 -5.71
C ALA A 229 0.74 -8.32 -5.34
N VAL A 230 0.87 -9.20 -4.33
CA VAL A 230 2.14 -9.90 -4.03
C VAL A 230 2.59 -10.74 -5.22
N VAL A 231 1.68 -11.54 -5.80
CA VAL A 231 1.97 -12.33 -7.01
C VAL A 231 2.39 -11.42 -8.15
N GLY A 232 1.67 -10.31 -8.38
CA GLY A 232 1.99 -9.37 -9.45
C GLY A 232 3.34 -8.70 -9.28
N VAL A 233 3.70 -8.27 -8.06
CA VAL A 233 5.03 -7.72 -7.77
C VAL A 233 6.11 -8.77 -7.96
N LEU A 234 5.87 -10.03 -7.56
CA LEU A 234 6.80 -11.12 -7.81
C LEU A 234 7.03 -11.33 -9.32
N CYS A 235 5.96 -11.40 -10.12
CA CYS A 235 6.04 -11.50 -11.56
C CYS A 235 6.80 -10.31 -12.16
N LEU A 236 6.52 -9.08 -11.74
CA LEU A 236 7.23 -7.87 -12.17
C LEU A 236 8.72 -7.92 -11.86
N THR A 237 9.07 -8.45 -10.69
CA THR A 237 10.47 -8.58 -10.25
C THR A 237 11.21 -9.59 -11.11
N VAL A 238 10.58 -10.75 -11.34
CA VAL A 238 11.13 -11.80 -12.20
C VAL A 238 11.33 -11.27 -13.61
N THR A 239 10.32 -10.67 -14.25
CA THR A 239 10.46 -10.17 -15.62
C THR A 239 11.46 -9.00 -15.71
N SER A 240 11.49 -8.09 -14.73
CA SER A 240 12.42 -6.95 -14.73
C SER A 240 13.88 -7.35 -14.49
N LEU A 241 14.15 -8.43 -13.76
CA LEU A 241 15.51 -8.91 -13.49
C LEU A 241 16.00 -9.96 -14.49
N THR A 242 15.11 -10.61 -15.23
CA THR A 242 15.49 -11.66 -16.19
C THR A 242 15.27 -11.21 -17.63
N PHE A 243 14.01 -11.04 -18.03
CA PHE A 243 13.61 -10.71 -19.39
C PHE A 243 14.21 -9.37 -19.86
N LEU A 244 14.10 -8.31 -19.06
CA LEU A 244 14.57 -6.98 -19.47
C LEU A 244 16.10 -6.94 -19.71
N PRO A 245 16.98 -7.39 -18.79
CA PRO A 245 18.41 -7.48 -19.06
C PRO A 245 18.77 -8.36 -20.26
N ALA A 246 18.10 -9.51 -20.42
CA ALA A 246 18.32 -10.41 -21.56
C ALA A 246 17.96 -9.72 -22.89
N ALA A 247 16.82 -9.04 -22.96
CA ALA A 247 16.41 -8.28 -24.13
C ALA A 247 17.38 -7.12 -24.43
N LEU A 248 17.90 -6.45 -23.40
CA LEU A 248 18.90 -5.38 -23.56
C LEU A 248 20.24 -5.90 -24.10
N GLN A 249 20.64 -7.13 -23.74
CA GLN A 249 21.86 -7.76 -24.21
C GLN A 249 21.74 -8.19 -25.68
N LEU A 250 20.59 -8.76 -26.08
CA LEU A 250 20.33 -9.20 -27.45
C LEU A 250 20.15 -8.04 -28.43
N MET A 251 19.74 -6.87 -27.94
CA MET A 251 19.58 -5.66 -28.75
C MET A 251 20.63 -4.60 -28.37
N PRO A 252 21.92 -4.73 -28.73
CA PRO A 252 22.95 -3.74 -28.37
C PRO A 252 22.65 -2.35 -28.95
N SER A 253 22.87 -1.29 -28.15
CA SER A 253 22.56 0.09 -28.56
C SER A 253 23.62 0.68 -29.50
N GLY A 254 23.19 1.27 -30.61
CA GLY A 254 24.04 2.11 -31.47
C GLY A 254 24.42 3.47 -30.84
N LEU A 255 25.47 4.12 -31.36
CA LEU A 255 26.09 5.36 -30.85
C LEU A 255 25.11 6.54 -30.62
N ARG A 256 23.99 6.62 -31.36
CA ARG A 256 22.95 7.66 -31.17
C ARG A 256 22.29 7.63 -29.78
N SER A 257 22.36 6.48 -29.09
CA SER A 257 21.87 6.31 -27.72
C SER A 257 22.72 7.01 -26.66
N ALA A 258 23.95 7.45 -26.99
CA ALA A 258 24.89 8.07 -26.04
C ALA A 258 24.44 9.47 -25.55
N ARG A 259 23.53 10.15 -26.28
CA ARG A 259 22.92 11.42 -25.82
C ARG A 259 21.88 11.24 -24.69
N SER A 260 21.47 10.01 -24.39
CA SER A 260 20.51 9.70 -23.31
C SER A 260 21.10 9.88 -21.89
N GLY A 261 22.42 10.06 -21.73
CA GLY A 261 23.05 10.21 -20.41
C GLY A 261 22.82 11.56 -19.71
N LYS A 262 22.27 12.56 -20.41
CA LYS A 262 21.87 13.86 -19.85
C LYS A 262 20.34 14.00 -19.87
N VAL A 263 19.62 13.10 -19.19
CA VAL A 263 18.16 13.22 -19.05
C VAL A 263 17.84 14.50 -18.26
N SER A 264 17.12 15.41 -18.91
CA SER A 264 16.68 16.73 -18.41
C SER A 264 17.75 17.50 -17.60
N PRO A 265 18.70 18.19 -18.25
CA PRO A 265 19.73 18.98 -17.54
C PRO A 265 19.12 20.03 -16.60
N ARG A 266 17.94 20.57 -16.94
CA ARG A 266 17.18 21.49 -16.07
C ARG A 266 16.67 20.81 -14.79
N LEU A 267 16.07 19.62 -14.90
CA LEU A 267 15.58 18.90 -13.72
C LEU A 267 16.73 18.44 -12.81
N SER A 268 17.82 17.95 -13.41
CA SER A 268 19.04 17.58 -12.67
C SER A 268 19.63 18.77 -11.90
N GLU A 269 19.63 19.96 -12.50
CA GLU A 269 20.09 21.19 -11.87
C GLU A 269 19.15 21.69 -10.77
N ASN A 270 17.83 21.59 -10.98
CA ASN A 270 16.84 21.91 -9.94
C ASN A 270 16.96 20.97 -8.74
N LEU A 271 17.18 19.67 -8.97
CA LEU A 271 17.42 18.69 -7.92
C LEU A 271 18.72 18.98 -7.16
N ARG A 272 19.77 19.49 -7.83
CA ARG A 272 20.99 19.95 -7.16
C ARG A 272 20.68 21.10 -6.19
N ARG A 273 19.98 22.14 -6.66
CA ARG A 273 19.57 23.29 -5.83
C ARG A 273 18.67 22.87 -4.67
N LEU A 274 17.76 21.92 -4.92
CA LEU A 274 16.90 21.36 -3.88
C LEU A 274 17.72 20.62 -2.81
N GLY A 275 18.73 19.84 -3.21
CA GLY A 275 19.62 19.14 -2.30
C GLY A 275 20.47 20.09 -1.45
N GLU A 276 20.98 21.17 -2.05
CA GLU A 276 21.70 22.23 -1.34
C GLU A 276 20.79 22.92 -0.32
N HIS A 277 19.59 23.32 -0.74
CA HIS A 277 18.61 23.92 0.15
C HIS A 277 18.16 22.97 1.28
N ALA A 278 18.02 21.67 0.98
CA ALA A 278 17.68 20.66 1.98
C ALA A 278 18.76 20.52 3.06
N HIS A 279 20.02 20.77 2.71
CA HIS A 279 21.13 20.79 3.65
C HIS A 279 21.10 22.05 4.53
N ASP A 280 21.01 23.24 3.91
CA ASP A 280 21.12 24.52 4.60
C ASP A 280 19.90 24.79 5.50
N SER A 281 18.70 24.47 5.01
CA SER A 281 17.42 24.70 5.71
C SER A 281 16.94 23.50 6.52
N ARG A 282 17.81 22.52 6.83
CA ARG A 282 17.40 21.24 7.45
C ARG A 282 16.51 21.39 8.69
N ARG A 283 16.81 22.36 9.57
CA ARG A 283 16.06 22.56 10.83
C ARG A 283 14.62 23.00 10.54
N PHE A 284 14.46 23.88 9.57
CA PHE A 284 13.16 24.37 9.14
C PHE A 284 12.33 23.26 8.48
N ILE A 285 12.96 22.43 7.63
CA ILE A 285 12.31 21.29 6.98
C ILE A 285 11.81 20.28 8.01
N LEU A 286 12.62 19.95 9.02
CA LEU A 286 12.23 19.02 10.08
C LEU A 286 11.06 19.56 10.90
N TRP A 287 11.09 20.83 11.29
CA TRP A 287 9.96 21.47 11.98
C TRP A 287 8.71 21.54 11.11
N GLY A 288 8.84 21.86 9.82
CA GLY A 288 7.75 21.85 8.86
C GLY A 288 7.10 20.46 8.74
N ALA A 289 7.89 19.40 8.66
CA ALA A 289 7.38 18.02 8.63
C ALA A 289 6.62 17.66 9.92
N VAL A 290 7.11 18.09 11.09
CA VAL A 290 6.42 17.90 12.38
C VAL A 290 5.08 18.64 12.39
N VAL A 291 5.05 19.90 11.96
CA VAL A 291 3.82 20.70 11.89
C VAL A 291 2.80 20.07 10.94
N VAL A 292 3.21 19.67 9.73
CA VAL A 292 2.34 18.97 8.78
C VAL A 292 1.82 17.67 9.39
N GLY A 293 2.65 16.91 10.09
CA GLY A 293 2.24 15.70 10.80
C GLY A 293 1.19 15.96 11.87
N LEU A 294 1.35 17.01 12.68
CA LEU A 294 0.40 17.40 13.73
C LEU A 294 -0.94 17.89 13.17
N VAL A 295 -0.91 18.72 12.13
CA VAL A 295 -2.14 19.20 11.44
C VAL A 295 -2.89 18.03 10.80
N SER A 296 -2.15 17.07 10.24
CA SER A 296 -2.71 15.87 9.64
C SER A 296 -3.34 14.95 10.69
N LEU A 297 -2.69 14.79 11.86
CA LEU A 297 -3.26 14.04 12.99
C LEU A 297 -4.53 14.70 13.55
N ALA A 298 -4.55 16.03 13.61
CA ALA A 298 -5.73 16.81 14.00
C ALA A 298 -6.90 16.68 13.01
N GLY A 299 -6.60 16.43 11.73
CA GLY A 299 -7.62 16.10 10.71
C GLY A 299 -8.13 14.68 10.85
N ALA A 300 -7.24 13.71 11.08
CA ALA A 300 -7.56 12.29 11.14
C ALA A 300 -8.64 11.94 12.19
N ARG A 301 -8.80 12.74 13.25
CA ARG A 301 -9.88 12.56 14.24
C ARG A 301 -11.30 12.76 13.68
N PHE A 302 -11.43 13.41 12.52
CA PHE A 302 -12.71 13.67 11.85
C PHE A 302 -13.07 12.63 10.79
N ILE A 303 -12.26 11.57 10.64
CA ILE A 303 -12.55 10.50 9.67
C ILE A 303 -13.86 9.81 10.06
N LYS A 304 -14.76 9.74 9.08
CA LYS A 304 -15.99 8.93 9.15
C LYS A 304 -15.81 7.68 8.32
N VAL A 305 -16.38 6.57 8.76
CA VAL A 305 -16.26 5.27 8.10
C VAL A 305 -17.63 4.87 7.60
N ASP A 306 -17.71 4.43 6.35
CA ASP A 306 -18.96 4.04 5.73
C ASP A 306 -18.74 2.82 4.81
N ALA A 307 -19.68 1.89 4.87
CA ALA A 307 -19.68 0.67 4.08
C ALA A 307 -20.86 0.61 3.10
N ASP A 308 -21.78 1.57 3.14
CA ASP A 308 -22.99 1.56 2.32
C ASP A 308 -22.67 1.74 0.82
N PHE A 309 -23.02 0.72 0.05
CA PHE A 309 -22.80 0.65 -1.39
C PHE A 309 -23.57 1.71 -2.17
N LEU A 310 -24.68 2.22 -1.66
CA LEU A 310 -25.47 3.22 -2.36
C LEU A 310 -24.71 4.55 -2.48
N TYR A 311 -23.94 4.91 -1.46
CA TYR A 311 -23.08 6.09 -1.47
C TYR A 311 -21.86 5.94 -2.38
N TYR A 312 -21.62 4.74 -2.93
CA TYR A 312 -20.56 4.54 -3.90
C TYR A 312 -20.94 5.01 -5.31
N PHE A 313 -22.24 5.19 -5.57
CA PHE A 313 -22.73 5.76 -6.81
C PHE A 313 -22.80 7.29 -6.70
N ASP A 314 -22.49 7.97 -7.81
CA ASP A 314 -22.71 9.40 -7.96
C ASP A 314 -24.17 9.76 -7.62
N ARG A 315 -24.39 10.98 -7.13
CA ARG A 315 -25.73 11.48 -6.74
C ARG A 315 -26.74 11.41 -7.89
N ASP A 316 -26.27 11.54 -9.12
CA ASP A 316 -27.11 11.53 -10.32
C ASP A 316 -27.42 10.13 -10.85
N ALA A 317 -26.76 9.09 -10.32
CA ALA A 317 -26.95 7.71 -10.76
C ALA A 317 -28.41 7.27 -10.56
N GLU A 318 -29.00 6.65 -11.59
CA GLU A 318 -30.39 6.19 -11.59
C GLU A 318 -30.69 5.26 -10.40
N VAL A 319 -29.80 4.30 -10.15
CA VAL A 319 -29.91 3.35 -9.03
C VAL A 319 -30.02 4.07 -7.69
N ARG A 320 -29.23 5.13 -7.50
CA ARG A 320 -29.22 5.91 -6.27
C ARG A 320 -30.49 6.76 -6.14
N ARG A 321 -30.86 7.49 -7.20
CA ARG A 321 -32.09 8.31 -7.23
C ARG A 321 -33.34 7.46 -7.03
N ALA A 322 -33.42 6.29 -7.67
CA ALA A 322 -34.52 5.36 -7.51
C ALA A 322 -34.63 4.85 -6.06
N ASN A 323 -33.50 4.51 -5.44
CA ASN A 323 -33.51 4.06 -4.04
C ASN A 323 -33.87 5.19 -3.06
N GLU A 324 -33.37 6.41 -3.27
CA GLU A 324 -33.73 7.59 -2.47
C GLU A 324 -35.22 7.95 -2.63
N ALA A 325 -35.76 7.91 -3.85
CA ALA A 325 -37.17 8.17 -4.13
C ALA A 325 -38.09 7.13 -3.48
N ILE A 326 -37.72 5.84 -3.55
CA ILE A 326 -38.46 4.77 -2.87
C ILE A 326 -38.43 5.00 -1.36
N ASN A 327 -37.27 5.29 -0.76
CA ASN A 327 -37.15 5.53 0.68
C ASN A 327 -37.97 6.72 1.21
N GLN A 328 -38.19 7.75 0.39
CA GLN A 328 -39.01 8.91 0.78
C GLN A 328 -40.51 8.60 0.77
N THR A 329 -40.94 7.62 -0.03
CA THR A 329 -42.35 7.39 -0.36
C THR A 329 -42.89 6.10 0.25
N ILE A 330 -42.08 5.04 0.26
CA ILE A 330 -42.44 3.69 0.68
C ILE A 330 -41.33 3.16 1.60
N VAL A 331 -41.73 2.61 2.74
CA VAL A 331 -40.83 2.02 3.73
C VAL A 331 -40.32 0.68 3.22
N GLY A 332 -39.01 0.41 3.38
CA GLY A 332 -38.46 -0.94 3.28
C GLY A 332 -37.40 -1.19 2.20
N SER A 333 -36.72 -0.16 1.67
CA SER A 333 -35.61 -0.44 0.73
C SER A 333 -34.41 -1.16 1.37
N ASN A 334 -34.20 -0.96 2.69
CA ASN A 334 -33.06 -1.49 3.45
C ASN A 334 -33.54 -2.20 4.74
N PRO A 335 -34.26 -3.33 4.64
CA PRO A 335 -34.71 -4.05 5.83
C PRO A 335 -33.54 -4.75 6.52
N PHE A 336 -33.63 -4.88 7.84
CA PHE A 336 -32.91 -5.90 8.59
C PHE A 336 -33.92 -6.93 9.11
N TYR A 337 -33.44 -8.14 9.34
CA TYR A 337 -34.27 -9.25 9.77
C TYR A 337 -33.88 -9.67 11.18
N VAL A 338 -34.90 -9.88 12.01
CA VAL A 338 -34.76 -10.55 13.30
C VAL A 338 -35.24 -11.98 13.12
N VAL A 339 -34.31 -12.94 13.16
CA VAL A 339 -34.61 -14.36 13.02
C VAL A 339 -34.72 -14.96 14.41
N ILE A 340 -35.92 -15.41 14.76
CA ILE A 340 -36.23 -16.03 16.05
C ILE A 340 -36.43 -17.53 15.80
N ASN A 341 -35.59 -18.35 16.41
CA ASN A 341 -35.69 -19.81 16.30
C ASN A 341 -36.26 -20.38 17.60
N GLY A 342 -37.38 -21.10 17.51
CA GLY A 342 -38.05 -21.68 18.66
C GLY A 342 -37.36 -22.90 19.28
N GLY A 343 -36.27 -23.40 18.68
CA GLY A 343 -35.48 -24.55 19.18
C GLY A 343 -36.18 -25.91 19.03
N ALA A 344 -37.49 -25.96 19.24
CA ALA A 344 -38.35 -27.13 19.07
C ALA A 344 -39.65 -26.77 18.32
N PRO A 345 -40.29 -27.75 17.64
CA PRO A 345 -41.57 -27.54 16.98
C PRO A 345 -42.65 -27.00 17.95
N GLY A 346 -43.41 -26.00 17.51
CA GLY A 346 -44.55 -25.46 18.27
C GLY A 346 -44.20 -24.38 19.31
N VAL A 347 -42.92 -24.14 19.63
CA VAL A 347 -42.52 -23.12 20.60
C VAL A 347 -42.92 -21.70 20.16
N LEU A 348 -42.77 -21.38 18.88
CA LEU A 348 -43.16 -20.07 18.32
C LEU A 348 -44.69 -19.83 18.30
N LYS A 349 -45.51 -20.84 18.63
CA LYS A 349 -46.97 -20.71 18.74
C LYS A 349 -47.42 -20.36 20.16
N ARG A 350 -46.52 -20.46 21.13
CA ARG A 350 -46.83 -20.20 22.54
C ARG A 350 -47.08 -18.70 22.75
N TRP A 351 -48.08 -18.38 23.55
CA TRP A 351 -48.48 -17.00 23.83
C TRP A 351 -47.32 -16.17 24.38
N GLU A 352 -46.51 -16.75 25.26
CA GLU A 352 -45.37 -16.08 25.88
C GLU A 352 -44.34 -15.64 24.83
N VAL A 353 -44.10 -16.47 23.81
CA VAL A 353 -43.15 -16.18 22.74
C VAL A 353 -43.73 -15.16 21.75
N LEU A 354 -45.03 -15.24 21.44
CA LEU A 354 -45.70 -14.24 20.60
C LEU A 354 -45.71 -12.86 21.26
N LYS A 355 -45.92 -12.80 22.59
CA LYS A 355 -45.84 -11.57 23.37
C LYS A 355 -44.43 -10.98 23.34
N LEU A 356 -43.39 -11.80 23.54
CA LEU A 356 -41.99 -11.35 23.41
C LEU A 356 -41.68 -10.78 22.03
N ILE A 357 -42.23 -11.36 20.96
CA ILE A 357 -42.10 -10.84 19.60
C ILE A 357 -42.75 -9.45 19.49
N LYS A 358 -43.97 -9.28 20.02
CA LYS A 358 -44.68 -7.98 19.99
C LYS A 358 -43.98 -6.90 20.83
N ASP A 359 -43.47 -7.26 21.99
CA ASP A 359 -42.72 -6.37 22.87
C ASP A 359 -41.43 -5.90 22.18
N LEU A 360 -40.73 -6.83 21.50
CA LEU A 360 -39.57 -6.49 20.67
C LEU A 360 -39.96 -5.54 19.52
N GLN A 361 -41.06 -5.76 18.81
CA GLN A 361 -41.51 -4.83 17.76
C GLN A 361 -41.79 -3.43 18.32
N SER A 362 -42.47 -3.35 19.46
CA SER A 362 -42.78 -2.09 20.13
C SER A 362 -41.51 -1.36 20.53
N PHE A 363 -40.53 -2.07 21.10
CA PHE A 363 -39.20 -1.52 21.40
C PHE A 363 -38.49 -1.03 20.14
N LEU A 364 -38.46 -1.83 19.06
CA LEU A 364 -37.82 -1.45 17.80
C LEU A 364 -38.39 -0.16 17.22
N LEU A 365 -39.70 0.07 17.32
CA LEU A 365 -40.36 1.30 16.85
C LEU A 365 -40.02 2.54 17.70
N THR A 366 -39.53 2.38 18.93
CA THR A 366 -39.01 3.50 19.73
C THR A 366 -37.61 3.94 19.30
N LEU A 367 -36.91 3.11 18.53
CA LEU A 367 -35.54 3.40 18.13
C LEU A 367 -35.49 4.32 16.90
N PRO A 368 -34.58 5.31 16.89
CA PRO A 368 -34.46 6.23 15.78
C PRO A 368 -34.00 5.49 14.50
N GLY A 369 -34.62 5.85 13.37
CA GLY A 369 -34.32 5.26 12.06
C GLY A 369 -35.11 3.98 11.74
N ILE A 370 -35.85 3.41 12.69
CA ILE A 370 -36.80 2.33 12.42
C ILE A 370 -38.16 2.92 12.11
N THR A 371 -38.57 2.81 10.86
CA THR A 371 -39.82 3.40 10.33
C THR A 371 -40.99 2.44 10.36
N SER A 372 -40.72 1.12 10.31
CA SER A 372 -41.73 0.07 10.44
C SER A 372 -41.11 -1.22 10.96
N SER A 373 -41.97 -2.10 11.48
CA SER A 373 -41.63 -3.48 11.84
C SER A 373 -42.80 -4.38 11.46
N VAL A 374 -42.52 -5.52 10.84
CA VAL A 374 -43.53 -6.52 10.46
C VAL A 374 -43.10 -7.87 11.02
N SER A 375 -44.01 -8.57 11.68
CA SER A 375 -43.79 -9.90 12.24
C SER A 375 -44.97 -10.83 12.01
N ILE A 376 -44.83 -12.10 12.42
CA ILE A 376 -45.92 -13.07 12.42
C ILE A 376 -47.10 -12.63 13.30
N VAL A 377 -46.85 -11.83 14.34
CA VAL A 377 -47.91 -11.34 15.24
C VAL A 377 -48.87 -10.43 14.49
N ASP A 378 -48.37 -9.57 13.59
CA ASP A 378 -49.24 -8.70 12.80
C ASP A 378 -50.15 -9.50 11.85
N TYR A 379 -49.66 -10.62 11.30
CA TYR A 379 -50.49 -11.55 10.51
C TYR A 379 -51.52 -12.28 11.38
N LEU A 380 -51.16 -12.66 12.61
CA LEU A 380 -52.08 -13.31 13.56
C LEU A 380 -53.17 -12.34 14.03
N GLU A 381 -52.85 -11.07 14.29
CA GLU A 381 -53.83 -10.03 14.63
C GLU A 381 -54.82 -9.79 13.46
N VAL A 382 -54.34 -9.81 12.22
CA VAL A 382 -55.20 -9.74 11.02
C VAL A 382 -56.08 -10.99 10.91
N LEU A 383 -55.52 -12.18 11.16
CA LEU A 383 -56.29 -13.43 11.16
C LEU A 383 -57.33 -13.46 12.28
N GLU A 384 -57.01 -13.00 13.49
CA GLU A 384 -57.94 -12.85 14.61
C GLU A 384 -59.09 -11.91 14.23
N THR A 385 -58.77 -10.75 13.66
CA THR A 385 -59.77 -9.80 13.17
C THR A 385 -60.69 -10.43 12.10
N GLY A 386 -60.13 -11.31 11.26
CA GLY A 386 -60.88 -12.06 10.25
C GLY A 386 -61.68 -13.25 10.78
N LEU A 387 -61.20 -13.91 11.85
CA LEU A 387 -61.86 -15.04 12.51
C LEU A 387 -62.97 -14.57 13.46
N GLY A 388 -62.87 -13.34 13.99
CA GLY A 388 -63.88 -12.69 14.81
C GLY A 388 -65.11 -12.16 14.06
N LYS A 389 -65.25 -12.46 12.75
CA LYS A 389 -66.43 -12.10 11.96
C LYS A 389 -66.87 -13.27 11.07
N GLN A 390 -68.12 -13.71 11.24
CA GLN A 390 -68.89 -14.16 10.08
C GLN A 390 -68.81 -13.05 9.02
N ALA A 391 -68.41 -13.40 7.80
CA ALA A 391 -68.77 -12.58 6.64
C ALA A 391 -70.31 -12.38 6.68
N GLU A 392 -70.87 -11.22 6.40
CA GLU A 392 -70.57 -10.36 5.25
C GLU A 392 -70.77 -8.88 5.59
N GLY A 393 -69.85 -8.04 5.08
CA GLY A 393 -70.11 -6.62 4.80
C GLY A 393 -70.53 -5.72 5.98
N GLY A 394 -69.55 -5.01 6.54
CA GLY A 394 -69.82 -3.78 7.28
C GLY A 394 -69.85 -3.92 8.80
N ASP A 395 -68.86 -3.29 9.43
CA ASP A 395 -68.66 -3.03 10.86
C ASP A 395 -69.89 -3.08 11.78
N LEU A 396 -69.87 -4.01 12.76
CA LEU A 396 -70.27 -3.90 14.18
C LEU A 396 -69.77 -5.16 14.93
N VAL A 397 -69.40 -5.06 16.21
CA VAL A 397 -68.83 -6.16 17.03
C VAL A 397 -69.76 -6.47 18.20
N VAL A 398 -70.01 -7.76 18.44
CA VAL A 398 -70.77 -8.31 19.57
C VAL A 398 -69.78 -9.00 20.52
N THR A 399 -69.84 -8.73 21.81
CA THR A 399 -69.04 -9.46 22.82
C THR A 399 -69.67 -10.83 23.11
N GLU A 400 -68.90 -11.78 23.68
CA GLU A 400 -69.28 -13.19 23.92
C GLU A 400 -70.60 -13.44 24.70
N GLN A 401 -71.31 -12.39 25.13
CA GLN A 401 -72.58 -12.45 25.87
C GLN A 401 -73.75 -11.75 25.17
N GLY A 402 -73.57 -11.22 23.95
CA GLY A 402 -74.70 -10.86 23.08
C GLY A 402 -75.30 -9.45 23.21
N GLU A 403 -74.63 -8.48 23.84
CA GLU A 403 -75.11 -7.08 23.88
C GLU A 403 -74.37 -6.15 22.88
N LEU A 404 -75.12 -5.21 22.30
CA LEU A 404 -74.68 -4.20 21.31
C LEU A 404 -74.38 -2.87 22.01
N ILE A 405 -73.14 -2.35 21.87
CA ILE A 405 -72.74 -1.05 22.41
C ILE A 405 -72.24 -0.14 21.26
N PRO A 406 -72.61 1.15 21.21
CA PRO A 406 -72.10 2.07 20.19
C PRO A 406 -70.61 2.35 20.37
N ALA A 407 -69.85 2.38 19.27
CA ALA A 407 -68.44 2.75 19.26
C ALA A 407 -68.26 4.24 19.59
N ALA A 408 -68.06 4.56 20.87
CA ALA A 408 -67.59 5.86 21.29
C ALA A 408 -66.08 6.01 21.00
N ALA A 409 -65.73 7.18 20.48
CA ALA A 409 -64.43 7.56 19.94
C ALA A 409 -63.24 7.26 20.87
N ARG A 410 -62.21 6.59 20.34
CA ARG A 410 -60.88 6.57 20.97
C ARG A 410 -60.08 7.80 20.52
N LYS A 411 -59.76 8.65 21.49
CA LYS A 411 -58.70 9.66 21.34
C LYS A 411 -57.33 8.99 21.32
N SER A 412 -56.45 9.62 20.55
CA SER A 412 -55.08 9.22 20.24
C SER A 412 -54.10 9.50 21.39
N PHE A 413 -53.07 8.65 21.49
CA PHE A 413 -51.91 8.70 22.39
C PHE A 413 -50.82 9.73 21.97
N TRP A 414 -51.04 10.49 20.89
CA TRP A 414 -50.00 11.31 20.26
C TRP A 414 -50.15 12.81 20.55
N GLU A 415 -49.57 13.27 21.66
CA GLU A 415 -49.37 14.70 21.97
C GLU A 415 -47.96 14.91 22.55
N ASP A 416 -46.92 14.94 21.71
CA ASP A 416 -45.92 16.05 21.73
C ASP A 416 -44.91 15.95 20.55
N PRO A 417 -44.95 16.88 19.59
CA PRO A 417 -43.98 17.03 18.53
C PRO A 417 -42.94 18.15 18.80
N ARG A 418 -41.65 17.78 18.64
CA ARG A 418 -40.40 18.59 18.48
C ARG A 418 -39.60 18.74 19.77
N SER A 419 -38.37 18.21 19.90
CA SER A 419 -37.09 18.81 19.44
C SER A 419 -36.02 18.37 20.47
N LEU A 420 -34.79 17.94 20.21
CA LEU A 420 -33.78 18.24 19.19
C LEU A 420 -32.76 17.07 19.06
N GLU A 421 -32.24 16.90 17.84
CA GLU A 421 -31.05 16.12 17.44
C GLU A 421 -29.76 16.54 18.18
N PRO A 422 -28.59 15.85 18.10
CA PRO A 422 -28.23 14.58 17.43
C PRO A 422 -27.36 13.64 18.30
N VAL A 423 -27.20 12.35 17.92
CA VAL A 423 -25.88 11.64 17.82
C VAL A 423 -26.12 10.31 17.08
N LEU A 424 -25.36 10.13 16.00
CA LEU A 424 -25.50 9.05 15.01
C LEU A 424 -24.79 7.75 15.41
N ALA A 425 -25.44 6.64 15.02
CA ALA A 425 -24.89 5.43 14.40
C ALA A 425 -23.75 4.66 15.11
N MET A 426 -24.16 3.81 16.05
CA MET A 426 -23.63 2.46 16.35
C MET A 426 -24.47 1.80 17.46
N GLU A 427 -25.18 2.63 18.24
CA GLU A 427 -25.91 2.24 19.44
C GLU A 427 -27.19 1.41 19.18
N THR A 428 -27.84 1.54 18.03
CA THR A 428 -29.15 0.91 17.77
C THR A 428 -29.06 -0.63 17.75
N LEU A 429 -28.08 -1.20 17.05
CA LEU A 429 -27.92 -2.66 17.00
C LEU A 429 -27.45 -3.24 18.33
N ASP A 430 -26.59 -2.54 19.06
CA ASP A 430 -26.15 -2.97 20.38
C ASP A 430 -27.29 -2.89 21.39
N ARG A 431 -28.13 -1.84 21.36
CA ARG A 431 -29.36 -1.76 22.16
C ARG A 431 -30.34 -2.90 21.83
N ILE A 432 -30.48 -3.27 20.55
CA ILE A 432 -31.30 -4.43 20.15
C ILE A 432 -30.69 -5.72 20.69
N ARG A 433 -29.37 -5.91 20.58
CA ARG A 433 -28.68 -7.10 21.12
C ARG A 433 -28.81 -7.20 22.64
N THR A 434 -28.67 -6.09 23.35
CA THR A 434 -28.84 -6.01 24.81
C THR A 434 -30.27 -6.34 25.19
N TYR A 435 -31.26 -5.73 24.54
CA TYR A 435 -32.68 -6.03 24.78
C TYR A 435 -32.99 -7.52 24.57
N ILE A 436 -32.49 -8.10 23.47
CA ILE A 436 -32.62 -9.53 23.19
C ILE A 436 -31.99 -10.37 24.31
N ALA A 437 -30.77 -10.03 24.75
CA ALA A 437 -30.05 -10.77 25.78
C ALA A 437 -30.74 -10.70 27.15
N GLU A 438 -31.43 -9.61 27.46
CA GLU A 438 -32.15 -9.40 28.73
C GLU A 438 -33.54 -10.05 28.75
N HIS A 439 -34.24 -10.09 27.62
CA HIS A 439 -35.67 -10.47 27.58
C HIS A 439 -35.94 -11.84 26.96
N PHE A 440 -35.06 -12.37 26.11
CA PHE A 440 -35.25 -13.69 25.50
C PHE A 440 -34.48 -14.78 26.27
N PRO A 441 -35.14 -15.91 26.60
CA PRO A 441 -34.47 -17.03 27.24
C PRO A 441 -33.46 -17.70 26.30
N ALA A 442 -32.41 -18.30 26.87
CA ALA A 442 -31.33 -18.92 26.11
C ALA A 442 -31.80 -20.08 25.19
N GLU A 443 -32.93 -20.73 25.49
CA GLU A 443 -33.51 -21.77 24.64
C GLU A 443 -34.16 -21.23 23.35
N ILE A 444 -34.41 -19.91 23.25
CA ILE A 444 -34.97 -19.25 22.06
C ILE A 444 -33.89 -18.37 21.42
N PRO A 445 -32.99 -18.94 20.61
CA PRO A 445 -31.94 -18.16 19.99
C PRO A 445 -32.51 -17.15 18.98
N VAL A 446 -32.23 -15.88 19.23
CA VAL A 446 -32.56 -14.76 18.35
C VAL A 446 -31.29 -14.26 17.65
N ARG A 447 -31.35 -14.04 16.34
CA ARG A 447 -30.22 -13.56 15.53
C ARG A 447 -30.65 -12.39 14.65
N LEU A 448 -29.82 -11.36 14.60
CA LEU A 448 -29.97 -10.24 13.66
C LEU A 448 -29.23 -10.56 12.36
N THR A 449 -29.87 -10.32 11.23
CA THR A 449 -29.28 -10.49 9.89
C THR A 449 -29.85 -9.45 8.92
N GLY A 450 -29.41 -9.49 7.66
CA GLY A 450 -29.78 -8.52 6.63
C GLY A 450 -28.67 -7.51 6.34
N THR A 451 -28.87 -6.75 5.27
CA THR A 451 -27.84 -5.87 4.69
C THR A 451 -27.30 -4.87 5.72
N LEU A 452 -28.18 -4.23 6.51
CA LEU A 452 -27.78 -3.25 7.52
C LEU A 452 -26.85 -3.84 8.61
N VAL A 453 -27.12 -5.06 9.06
CA VAL A 453 -26.30 -5.76 10.07
C VAL A 453 -24.94 -6.14 9.50
N LEU A 454 -24.89 -6.57 8.22
CA LEU A 454 -23.64 -6.88 7.53
C LEU A 454 -22.80 -5.63 7.27
N LEU A 455 -23.43 -4.52 6.86
CA LEU A 455 -22.76 -3.24 6.61
C LEU A 455 -22.09 -2.69 7.87
N THR A 456 -22.81 -2.66 9.00
CA THR A 456 -22.26 -2.20 10.28
C THR A 456 -21.10 -3.05 10.78
N GLY A 457 -21.19 -4.38 10.64
CA GLY A 457 -20.07 -5.28 10.91
C GLY A 457 -18.86 -4.97 10.02
N THR A 458 -19.11 -4.77 8.72
CA THR A 458 -18.07 -4.45 7.73
C THR A 458 -17.35 -3.14 8.07
N THR A 459 -18.05 -2.10 8.52
CA THR A 459 -17.45 -0.83 8.96
C THR A 459 -16.40 -1.05 10.05
N SER A 460 -16.71 -1.87 11.06
CA SER A 460 -15.76 -2.18 12.14
C SER A 460 -14.54 -2.97 11.65
N ASP A 461 -14.75 -3.90 10.71
CA ASP A 461 -13.69 -4.70 10.09
C ASP A 461 -12.77 -3.85 9.20
N ILE A 462 -13.30 -2.83 8.51
CA ILE A 462 -12.50 -1.86 7.74
C ILE A 462 -11.52 -1.14 8.67
N VAL A 463 -11.99 -0.57 9.78
CA VAL A 463 -11.15 0.19 10.72
C VAL A 463 -10.10 -0.70 11.36
N ALA A 464 -10.52 -1.82 11.96
CA ALA A 464 -9.61 -2.73 12.65
C ALA A 464 -8.60 -3.34 11.67
N GLY A 465 -9.06 -3.70 10.46
CA GLY A 465 -8.21 -4.17 9.38
C GLY A 465 -7.16 -3.15 8.97
N GLN A 466 -7.54 -1.87 8.85
CA GLN A 466 -6.63 -0.79 8.47
C GLN A 466 -5.54 -0.53 9.51
N ILE A 467 -5.89 -0.47 10.78
CA ILE A 467 -4.92 -0.25 11.85
C ILE A 467 -3.93 -1.41 11.90
N LYS A 468 -4.43 -2.66 11.81
CA LYS A 468 -3.58 -3.86 11.85
C LYS A 468 -2.66 -3.94 10.62
N SER A 469 -3.17 -3.76 9.41
CA SER A 469 -2.37 -3.84 8.18
C SER A 469 -1.29 -2.76 8.15
N LEU A 470 -1.64 -1.50 8.47
CA LEU A 470 -0.69 -0.39 8.47
C LEU A 470 0.39 -0.55 9.53
N THR A 471 0.02 -0.92 10.75
CA THR A 471 0.98 -1.14 11.84
C THR A 471 1.93 -2.29 11.51
N LEU A 472 1.40 -3.38 10.97
CA LEU A 472 2.21 -4.51 10.53
C LEU A 472 3.17 -4.11 9.40
N ALA A 473 2.68 -3.41 8.37
CA ALA A 473 3.49 -2.97 7.25
C ALA A 473 4.64 -2.05 7.72
N LEU A 474 4.33 -1.02 8.51
CA LEU A 474 5.34 -0.11 9.06
C LEU A 474 6.37 -0.84 9.94
N GLY A 475 5.91 -1.77 10.77
CA GLY A 475 6.77 -2.58 11.64
C GLY A 475 7.71 -3.50 10.83
N ILE A 476 7.22 -4.18 9.80
CA ILE A 476 8.07 -5.04 8.97
C ILE A 476 9.03 -4.17 8.12
N ILE A 477 8.56 -3.08 7.54
CA ILE A 477 9.42 -2.14 6.80
C ILE A 477 10.53 -1.61 7.70
N PHE A 478 10.23 -1.28 8.96
CA PHE A 478 11.25 -0.90 9.95
C PHE A 478 12.31 -1.97 10.13
N LEU A 479 11.90 -3.21 10.31
CA LEU A 479 12.82 -4.34 10.49
C LEU A 479 13.68 -4.55 9.24
N VAL A 480 13.07 -4.50 8.05
CA VAL A 480 13.78 -4.62 6.77
C VAL A 480 14.79 -3.49 6.57
N MET A 481 14.40 -2.24 6.79
CA MET A 481 15.30 -1.09 6.64
C MET A 481 16.42 -1.10 7.70
N THR A 482 16.09 -1.50 8.93
CA THR A 482 17.08 -1.68 10.01
C THR A 482 18.10 -2.77 9.66
N ALA A 483 17.63 -3.91 9.15
CA ALA A 483 18.50 -5.01 8.73
C ALA A 483 19.36 -4.59 7.52
N MET A 484 18.77 -3.94 6.52
CA MET A 484 19.47 -3.53 5.30
C MET A 484 20.59 -2.51 5.57
N PHE A 485 20.38 -1.59 6.52
CA PHE A 485 21.36 -0.57 6.89
C PHE A 485 22.11 -0.84 8.19
N LEU A 486 21.95 -2.04 8.77
CA LEU A 486 22.59 -2.46 10.02
C LEU A 486 22.49 -1.43 11.15
N SER A 487 21.38 -0.66 11.19
CA SER A 487 21.21 0.45 12.12
C SER A 487 19.74 0.82 12.31
N ALA A 488 19.25 0.64 13.55
CA ALA A 488 17.88 1.00 13.92
C ALA A 488 17.59 2.50 13.76
N LYS A 489 18.61 3.35 14.00
CA LYS A 489 18.49 4.81 13.78
C LYS A 489 18.25 5.14 12.31
N ILE A 490 18.99 4.49 11.41
CA ILE A 490 18.83 4.68 9.97
C ILE A 490 17.49 4.11 9.50
N GLY A 491 17.09 2.93 10.01
CA GLY A 491 15.78 2.34 9.76
C GLY A 491 14.63 3.28 10.17
N PHE A 492 14.72 3.91 11.34
CA PHE A 492 13.74 4.89 11.80
C PHE A 492 13.66 6.13 10.89
N PHE A 493 14.81 6.70 10.50
CA PHE A 493 14.87 7.82 9.56
C PHE A 493 14.31 7.49 8.18
N ALA A 494 14.44 6.23 7.74
CA ALA A 494 13.87 5.78 6.49
C ALA A 494 12.34 5.67 6.52
N ILE A 495 11.71 5.46 7.68
CA ILE A 495 10.24 5.37 7.78
C ILE A 495 9.58 6.74 7.75
N LEU A 496 10.18 7.76 8.37
CA LEU A 496 9.58 9.09 8.48
C LEU A 496 9.07 9.66 7.14
N PRO A 497 9.85 9.67 6.03
CA PRO A 497 9.35 10.16 4.75
C PRO A 497 8.28 9.27 4.10
N ASN A 498 8.10 8.03 4.57
CA ASN A 498 7.07 7.10 4.11
C ASN A 498 5.80 7.15 4.97
N ALA A 499 5.93 7.47 6.26
CA ALA A 499 4.80 7.65 7.17
C ALA A 499 4.10 9.01 7.00
N LEU A 500 4.85 10.07 6.70
CA LEU A 500 4.30 11.42 6.51
C LEU A 500 3.21 11.49 5.42
N PRO A 501 3.38 10.92 4.21
CA PRO A 501 2.32 10.88 3.20
C PRO A 501 1.04 10.20 3.67
N ILE A 502 1.16 9.14 4.48
CA ILE A 502 0.02 8.39 5.02
C ILE A 502 -0.72 9.20 6.08
N LEU A 503 0.02 9.93 6.92
CA LEU A 503 -0.59 10.88 7.85
C LEU A 503 -1.35 11.97 7.09
N VAL A 504 -0.73 12.56 6.07
CA VAL A 504 -1.37 13.58 5.23
C VAL A 504 -2.62 13.03 4.55
N PHE A 505 -2.56 11.80 4.03
CA PHE A 505 -3.72 11.10 3.46
C PHE A 505 -4.90 11.04 4.44
N PHE A 506 -4.70 10.52 5.65
CA PHE A 506 -5.75 10.45 6.67
C PHE A 506 -6.20 11.83 7.15
N GLY A 507 -5.27 12.78 7.28
CA GLY A 507 -5.57 14.15 7.65
C GLY A 507 -6.49 14.85 6.64
N VAL A 508 -6.14 14.77 5.35
CA VAL A 508 -6.93 15.34 4.25
C VAL A 508 -8.30 14.69 4.17
N MET A 509 -8.40 13.36 4.35
CA MET A 509 -9.69 12.69 4.41
C MET A 509 -10.57 13.25 5.53
N GLY A 510 -10.03 13.40 6.74
CA GLY A 510 -10.79 13.93 7.86
C GLY A 510 -11.19 15.41 7.68
N TRP A 511 -10.27 16.26 7.19
CA TRP A 511 -10.55 17.68 6.94
C TRP A 511 -11.58 17.92 5.83
N LEU A 512 -11.54 17.12 4.76
CA LEU A 512 -12.48 17.21 3.64
C LEU A 512 -13.75 16.39 3.86
N GLY A 513 -13.85 15.65 4.97
CA GLY A 513 -14.99 14.77 5.25
C GLY A 513 -15.13 13.59 4.29
N ILE A 514 -14.04 13.16 3.65
CA ILE A 514 -14.05 12.01 2.75
C ILE A 514 -14.13 10.72 3.56
N LEU A 515 -15.10 9.86 3.22
CA LEU A 515 -15.39 8.64 3.95
C LEU A 515 -14.28 7.59 3.78
N LEU A 516 -13.92 6.93 4.89
CA LEU A 516 -13.13 5.71 4.88
C LEU A 516 -14.04 4.54 4.50
N ASN A 517 -13.82 3.98 3.33
CA ASN A 517 -14.59 2.87 2.77
C ASN A 517 -13.66 1.79 2.23
N LEU A 518 -14.22 0.76 1.59
CA LEU A 518 -13.42 -0.35 1.06
C LEU A 518 -12.37 0.14 0.06
N GLY A 519 -12.70 1.05 -0.85
CA GLY A 519 -11.76 1.61 -1.82
C GLY A 519 -10.67 2.48 -1.18
N THR A 520 -11.05 3.45 -0.34
CA THR A 520 -10.09 4.38 0.25
C THR A 520 -9.19 3.72 1.30
N SER A 521 -9.64 2.64 1.96
CA SER A 521 -8.82 1.86 2.90
C SER A 521 -7.57 1.26 2.25
N LEU A 522 -7.64 0.89 0.96
CA LEU A 522 -6.53 0.28 0.24
C LEU A 522 -5.34 1.22 0.06
N ILE A 523 -5.60 2.54 -0.03
CA ILE A 523 -4.63 3.54 -0.47
C ILE A 523 -3.41 3.55 0.46
N ALA A 524 -3.59 3.59 1.78
CA ALA A 524 -2.48 3.76 2.70
C ALA A 524 -1.48 2.59 2.67
N ALA A 525 -1.96 1.34 2.55
CA ALA A 525 -1.08 0.17 2.47
C ALA A 525 -0.36 0.10 1.11
N ILE A 526 -1.08 0.37 0.02
CA ILE A 526 -0.52 0.41 -1.34
C ILE A 526 0.53 1.52 -1.44
N ALA A 527 0.18 2.73 -1.00
CA ALA A 527 1.06 3.88 -1.01
C ALA A 527 2.31 3.67 -0.14
N LEU A 528 2.17 3.04 1.02
CA LEU A 528 3.30 2.71 1.88
C LEU A 528 4.30 1.79 1.18
N GLY A 529 3.83 0.71 0.54
CA GLY A 529 4.71 -0.17 -0.23
C GLY A 529 5.48 0.62 -1.28
N ILE A 530 4.74 1.34 -2.14
CA ILE A 530 5.29 2.08 -3.28
C ILE A 530 6.24 3.22 -2.85
N ALA A 531 5.97 3.93 -1.75
CA ALA A 531 6.78 5.07 -1.31
C ALA A 531 8.18 4.64 -0.84
N VAL A 532 8.28 3.47 -0.19
CA VAL A 532 9.54 2.95 0.37
C VAL A 532 10.57 2.65 -0.73
N ASP A 533 10.12 2.31 -1.94
CA ASP A 533 10.96 2.09 -3.14
C ASP A 533 11.93 3.26 -3.38
N SER A 534 11.39 4.48 -3.40
CA SER A 534 12.17 5.70 -3.63
C SER A 534 13.22 5.92 -2.53
N THR A 535 12.84 5.63 -1.27
CA THR A 535 13.76 5.70 -0.13
C THR A 535 14.91 4.70 -0.29
N ILE A 536 14.64 3.45 -0.65
CA ILE A 536 15.64 2.39 -0.83
C ILE A 536 16.63 2.79 -1.93
N HIS A 537 16.14 3.19 -3.10
CA HIS A 537 16.99 3.58 -4.23
C HIS A 537 17.87 4.81 -3.91
N TYR A 538 17.31 5.81 -3.23
CA TYR A 538 18.05 6.98 -2.80
C TYR A 538 19.16 6.61 -1.82
N MET A 539 18.83 5.89 -0.74
CA MET A 539 19.78 5.52 0.30
C MET A 539 20.86 4.55 -0.20
N ALA A 540 20.51 3.63 -1.09
CA ALA A 540 21.48 2.75 -1.74
C ALA A 540 22.50 3.56 -2.56
N ARG A 541 22.07 4.60 -3.29
CA ARG A 541 23.01 5.48 -4.01
C ARG A 541 23.82 6.35 -3.07
N LEU A 542 23.21 6.93 -2.05
CA LEU A 542 23.92 7.72 -1.05
C LEU A 542 25.05 6.92 -0.41
N ASN A 543 24.80 5.65 -0.08
CA ASN A 543 25.85 4.77 0.43
C ASN A 543 27.01 4.56 -0.57
N LEU A 544 26.72 4.47 -1.87
CA LEU A 544 27.76 4.40 -2.90
C LEU A 544 28.56 5.70 -3.02
N GLU A 545 27.92 6.87 -2.97
CA GLU A 545 28.61 8.18 -3.03
C GLU A 545 29.48 8.41 -1.78
N LEU A 546 29.06 7.90 -0.62
CA LEU A 546 29.86 7.97 0.62
C LEU A 546 31.13 7.11 0.58
N ARG A 547 31.28 6.19 -0.38
CA ARG A 547 32.49 5.36 -0.56
C ARG A 547 33.55 6.14 -1.33
N GLY A 548 34.38 6.88 -0.57
CA GLY A 548 35.52 7.63 -1.11
C GLY A 548 35.48 9.12 -0.79
N GLU A 549 34.36 9.63 -0.26
CA GLU A 549 34.20 11.05 0.05
C GLU A 549 34.13 11.33 1.55
N THR A 550 34.80 12.41 1.96
CA THR A 550 34.75 12.93 3.33
C THR A 550 33.55 13.85 3.55
N ASP A 551 33.09 14.53 2.50
CA ASP A 551 31.98 15.48 2.52
C ASP A 551 30.63 14.78 2.29
N GLN A 552 29.87 14.67 3.39
CA GLN A 552 28.56 14.07 3.42
C GLN A 552 27.49 14.93 2.74
N ALA A 553 27.62 16.26 2.79
CA ALA A 553 26.65 17.16 2.17
C ALA A 553 26.71 17.04 0.65
N ALA A 554 27.93 17.07 0.09
CA ALA A 554 28.13 16.90 -1.33
C ALA A 554 27.71 15.50 -1.82
N ALA A 555 27.92 14.44 -1.02
CA ALA A 555 27.45 13.09 -1.35
C ALA A 555 25.91 12.99 -1.42
N VAL A 556 25.20 13.67 -0.51
CA VAL A 556 23.73 13.79 -0.50
C VAL A 556 23.23 14.48 -1.76
N VAL A 557 23.87 15.58 -2.18
CA VAL A 557 23.52 16.33 -3.40
C VAL A 557 23.80 15.50 -4.66
N ARG A 558 24.95 14.81 -4.74
CA ARG A 558 25.27 13.90 -5.86
C ARG A 558 24.26 12.76 -5.96
N ALA A 559 23.94 12.11 -4.85
CA ALA A 559 22.95 11.04 -4.81
C ALA A 559 21.58 11.51 -5.30
N LEU A 560 21.14 12.69 -4.85
CA LEU A 560 19.88 13.30 -5.27
C LEU A 560 19.88 13.64 -6.77
N ARG A 561 21.00 14.16 -7.28
CA ARG A 561 21.13 14.48 -8.72
C ARG A 561 21.05 13.23 -9.59
N THR A 562 21.63 12.11 -9.17
CA THR A 562 21.66 10.88 -9.96
C THR A 562 20.36 10.08 -9.87
N VAL A 563 19.81 9.90 -8.66
CA VAL A 563 18.62 9.04 -8.46
C VAL A 563 17.32 9.82 -8.38
N GLY A 564 17.36 11.13 -8.12
CA GLY A 564 16.17 11.98 -8.05
C GLY A 564 15.44 12.09 -9.39
N VAL A 565 16.13 12.10 -10.53
CA VAL A 565 15.48 12.14 -11.85
C VAL A 565 14.63 10.89 -12.10
N PRO A 566 15.17 9.65 -11.94
CA PRO A 566 14.34 8.44 -11.93
C PRO A 566 13.18 8.51 -10.95
N ILE A 567 13.40 8.90 -9.69
CA ILE A 567 12.34 8.99 -8.65
C ILE A 567 11.20 9.93 -9.07
N VAL A 568 11.52 11.07 -9.67
CA VAL A 568 10.50 12.02 -10.16
C VAL A 568 9.68 11.41 -11.29
N TYR A 569 10.32 10.70 -12.24
CA TYR A 569 9.59 10.05 -13.33
C TYR A 569 8.73 8.90 -12.84
N THR A 570 9.23 8.04 -11.96
CA THR A 570 8.46 6.90 -11.45
C THR A 570 7.28 7.38 -10.61
N THR A 571 7.50 8.35 -9.71
CA THR A 571 6.41 8.90 -8.89
C THR A 571 5.43 9.73 -9.72
N GLY A 572 5.91 10.42 -10.76
CA GLY A 572 5.06 11.10 -11.73
C GLY A 572 4.16 10.11 -12.49
N ALA A 573 4.71 8.98 -12.96
CA ALA A 573 3.92 7.92 -13.57
C ALA A 573 2.85 7.38 -12.62
N LEU A 574 3.19 7.12 -11.36
CA LEU A 574 2.26 6.69 -10.30
C LEU A 574 1.16 7.72 -10.06
N CYS A 575 1.53 8.99 -9.92
CA CYS A 575 0.58 10.09 -9.72
C CYS A 575 -0.43 10.18 -10.86
N PHE A 576 0.03 10.28 -12.12
CA PHE A 576 -0.86 10.39 -13.27
C PHE A 576 -1.63 9.09 -13.54
N GLY A 577 -1.00 7.93 -13.31
CA GLY A 577 -1.63 6.63 -13.40
C GLY A 577 -2.82 6.49 -12.45
N PHE A 578 -2.64 6.85 -11.17
CA PHE A 578 -3.76 6.87 -10.22
C PHE A 578 -4.79 7.94 -10.52
N LEU A 579 -4.36 9.11 -11.00
CA LEU A 579 -5.28 10.19 -11.36
C LEU A 579 -6.28 9.78 -12.46
N THR A 580 -5.96 8.77 -13.29
CA THR A 580 -6.93 8.21 -14.25
C THR A 580 -8.20 7.69 -13.58
N PHE A 581 -8.11 7.16 -12.36
CA PHE A 581 -9.26 6.66 -11.59
C PHE A 581 -10.19 7.79 -11.12
N ALA A 582 -9.71 9.04 -11.05
CA ALA A 582 -10.54 10.19 -10.69
C ALA A 582 -11.69 10.46 -11.68
N LEU A 583 -11.60 9.88 -12.89
CA LEU A 583 -12.63 9.97 -13.93
C LEU A 583 -13.74 8.92 -13.77
N SER A 584 -13.69 8.08 -12.75
CA SER A 584 -14.74 7.11 -12.44
C SER A 584 -16.01 7.79 -11.93
N SER A 585 -17.16 7.27 -12.34
CA SER A 585 -18.46 7.61 -11.76
C SER A 585 -18.79 6.76 -10.52
N PHE A 586 -17.81 5.96 -10.06
CA PHE A 586 -17.90 5.18 -8.83
C PHE A 586 -17.03 5.86 -7.78
N VAL A 587 -17.68 6.53 -6.82
CA VAL A 587 -17.08 7.47 -5.87
C VAL A 587 -15.87 6.89 -5.12
N PRO A 588 -15.85 5.62 -4.65
CA PRO A 588 -14.66 5.04 -4.02
C PRO A 588 -13.45 4.97 -4.95
N ILE A 589 -13.65 4.67 -6.24
CA ILE A 589 -12.57 4.60 -7.24
C ILE A 589 -12.11 6.02 -7.60
N GLN A 590 -13.04 6.97 -7.71
CA GLN A 590 -12.70 8.38 -7.90
C GLN A 590 -11.85 8.92 -6.74
N ASN A 591 -12.33 8.76 -5.50
CA ASN A 591 -11.61 9.15 -4.30
C ASN A 591 -10.27 8.42 -4.20
N PHE A 592 -10.20 7.15 -4.61
CA PHE A 592 -8.95 6.41 -4.71
C PHE A 592 -7.95 7.13 -5.63
N GLY A 593 -8.35 7.51 -6.85
CA GLY A 593 -7.46 8.20 -7.78
C GLY A 593 -6.93 9.53 -7.27
N ILE A 594 -7.81 10.36 -6.70
CA ILE A 594 -7.46 11.69 -6.18
C ILE A 594 -6.56 11.56 -4.94
N LEU A 595 -6.94 10.73 -3.97
CA LEU A 595 -6.19 10.60 -2.73
C LEU A 595 -4.87 9.83 -2.92
N ALA A 596 -4.85 8.79 -3.76
CA ALA A 596 -3.60 8.08 -4.07
C ALA A 596 -2.62 9.00 -4.80
N SER A 597 -3.07 9.80 -5.77
CA SER A 597 -2.20 10.77 -6.46
C SER A 597 -1.64 11.83 -5.50
N LEU A 598 -2.47 12.40 -4.61
CA LEU A 598 -2.01 13.31 -3.55
C LEU A 598 -0.98 12.65 -2.62
N THR A 599 -1.21 11.38 -2.26
CA THR A 599 -0.29 10.60 -1.43
C THR A 599 1.05 10.38 -2.15
N MET A 600 1.04 10.14 -3.47
CA MET A 600 2.27 10.01 -4.26
C MET A 600 3.03 11.33 -4.36
N VAL A 601 2.34 12.46 -4.54
CA VAL A 601 2.98 13.79 -4.57
C VAL A 601 3.62 14.13 -3.22
N THR A 602 2.93 13.87 -2.12
CA THR A 602 3.47 14.07 -0.77
C THR A 602 4.64 13.13 -0.49
N ALA A 603 4.59 11.88 -0.96
CA ALA A 603 5.72 10.93 -0.90
C ALA A 603 6.92 11.39 -1.71
N LEU A 604 6.73 11.99 -2.89
CA LEU A 604 7.80 12.58 -3.67
C LEU A 604 8.48 13.72 -2.91
N GLY A 605 7.69 14.65 -2.36
CA GLY A 605 8.21 15.75 -1.55
C GLY A 605 8.97 15.27 -0.32
N ALA A 606 8.42 14.28 0.39
CA ALA A 606 9.06 13.70 1.56
C ALA A 606 10.39 13.00 1.21
N ASN A 607 10.45 12.26 0.09
CA ASN A 607 11.67 11.58 -0.34
C ASN A 607 12.72 12.53 -0.95
N LEU A 608 12.34 13.65 -1.56
CA LEU A 608 13.28 14.60 -2.17
C LEU A 608 13.74 15.71 -1.22
N ILE A 609 13.00 15.97 -0.14
CA ILE A 609 13.28 17.08 0.79
C ILE A 609 13.59 16.56 2.19
N LEU A 610 12.64 15.84 2.81
CA LEU A 610 12.76 15.38 4.20
C LEU A 610 13.85 14.30 4.34
N LEU A 611 13.91 13.33 3.44
CA LEU A 611 14.89 12.25 3.49
C LEU A 611 16.36 12.74 3.38
N PRO A 612 16.74 13.59 2.41
CA PRO A 612 18.07 14.20 2.37
C PRO A 612 18.41 14.98 3.64
N ALA A 613 17.46 15.77 4.17
CA ALA A 613 17.66 16.56 5.39
C ALA A 613 17.91 15.67 6.62
N LEU A 614 17.21 14.53 6.74
CA LEU A 614 17.43 13.53 7.79
C LEU A 614 18.81 12.86 7.67
N LEU A 615 19.22 12.52 6.44
CA LEU A 615 20.44 11.75 6.18
C LEU A 615 21.70 12.61 6.05
N ALA A 616 21.60 13.93 6.00
CA ALA A 616 22.72 14.86 5.88
C ALA A 616 23.77 14.75 6.99
N THR A 617 23.45 14.15 8.13
CA THR A 617 24.38 14.00 9.27
C THR A 617 24.66 12.55 9.67
N THR A 618 23.99 11.57 9.05
CA THR A 618 24.17 10.14 9.31
C THR A 618 24.88 9.42 8.18
N LYS A 619 26.12 8.96 8.42
CA LYS A 619 26.81 8.05 7.51
C LYS A 619 26.14 6.68 7.52
N ILE A 620 25.98 6.08 6.35
CA ILE A 620 25.24 4.82 6.12
C ILE A 620 26.25 3.72 5.80
N ILE A 621 26.01 2.50 6.30
CA ILE A 621 26.70 1.28 5.89
C ILE A 621 25.62 0.26 5.58
N THR A 622 25.69 -0.46 4.46
CA THR A 622 24.68 -1.49 4.14
C THR A 622 25.16 -2.89 4.52
N LEU A 623 24.20 -3.79 4.76
CA LEU A 623 24.42 -5.21 5.01
C LEU A 623 25.25 -5.87 3.90
N TRP A 624 25.04 -5.41 2.66
CA TRP A 624 25.66 -5.98 1.46
C TRP A 624 27.12 -5.59 1.32
N ASP A 625 27.47 -4.39 1.77
CA ASP A 625 28.86 -3.99 1.91
C ASP A 625 29.60 -4.97 2.83
N LEU A 626 28.95 -5.34 3.94
CA LEU A 626 29.51 -6.28 4.90
C LEU A 626 29.59 -7.71 4.34
N LEU A 627 28.64 -8.13 3.51
CA LEU A 627 28.64 -9.49 2.94
C LEU A 627 29.55 -9.62 1.70
N GLY A 628 29.75 -8.55 0.93
CA GLY A 628 30.55 -8.56 -0.30
C GLY A 628 32.07 -8.55 -0.08
N VAL A 629 32.54 -8.19 1.11
CA VAL A 629 33.96 -8.16 1.44
C VAL A 629 34.50 -9.58 1.67
N ARG A 630 35.24 -10.09 0.69
CA ARG A 630 35.92 -11.39 0.74
C ARG A 630 37.30 -11.24 1.39
N LEU A 631 37.37 -11.45 2.69
CA LEU A 631 38.61 -11.40 3.46
C LEU A 631 39.35 -12.75 3.56
N GLY A 632 38.88 -13.80 2.86
CA GLY A 632 39.38 -15.17 3.00
C GLY A 632 39.17 -15.75 4.40
N ASP A 633 39.81 -16.90 4.67
CA ASP A 633 39.63 -17.60 5.94
C ASP A 633 40.37 -16.90 7.10
N ASP A 634 39.61 -16.68 8.17
CA ASP A 634 40.00 -16.09 9.45
C ASP A 634 40.96 -14.88 9.38
N PRO A 635 40.48 -13.71 8.92
CA PRO A 635 41.31 -12.50 8.76
C PRO A 635 41.97 -12.03 10.06
N ALA A 636 41.38 -12.34 11.22
CA ALA A 636 41.93 -11.97 12.52
C ALA A 636 43.22 -12.73 12.88
N ARG A 637 43.46 -13.89 12.27
CA ARG A 637 44.70 -14.67 12.43
C ARG A 637 45.70 -14.42 11.30
N THR A 638 45.19 -14.21 10.09
CA THR A 638 46.02 -14.10 8.88
C THR A 638 46.51 -12.69 8.59
N ILE A 639 45.86 -11.65 9.14
CA ILE A 639 46.22 -10.25 8.91
C ILE A 639 46.44 -9.58 10.28
N PRO A 640 47.69 -9.27 10.66
CA PRO A 640 48.02 -8.68 11.96
C PRO A 640 47.24 -7.41 12.30
N LEU A 641 46.92 -6.57 11.29
CA LEU A 641 46.11 -5.36 11.50
C LEU A 641 44.72 -5.68 12.07
N PHE A 642 44.18 -6.87 11.77
CA PHE A 642 42.86 -7.31 12.21
C PHE A 642 42.88 -8.23 13.43
N ALA A 643 44.03 -8.41 14.08
CA ALA A 643 44.15 -9.24 15.27
C ALA A 643 43.15 -8.82 16.37
N GLY A 644 42.42 -9.78 16.95
CA GLY A 644 41.41 -9.52 17.99
C GLY A 644 40.13 -8.79 17.51
N LEU A 645 39.98 -8.56 16.20
CA LEU A 645 38.72 -8.10 15.60
C LEU A 645 37.81 -9.30 15.31
N ARG A 646 36.51 -9.15 15.58
CA ARG A 646 35.50 -10.09 15.04
C ARG A 646 35.49 -9.98 13.51
N ARG A 647 35.08 -11.04 12.79
CA ARG A 647 34.97 -11.01 11.31
C ARG A 647 34.17 -9.81 10.79
N ALA A 648 33.08 -9.45 11.47
CA ALA A 648 32.27 -8.26 11.13
C ALA A 648 33.03 -6.94 11.37
N GLU A 649 33.82 -6.85 12.45
CA GLU A 649 34.65 -5.67 12.74
C GLU A 649 35.75 -5.51 11.68
N ALA A 650 36.45 -6.58 11.30
CA ALA A 650 37.47 -6.55 10.25
C ALA A 650 36.89 -6.10 8.89
N ARG A 651 35.67 -6.55 8.55
CA ARG A 651 34.94 -6.09 7.35
C ARG A 651 34.65 -4.59 7.40
N ILE A 652 34.25 -4.06 8.57
CA ILE A 652 34.06 -2.62 8.74
C ILE A 652 35.37 -1.86 8.49
N VAL A 653 36.51 -2.34 9.01
CA VAL A 653 37.82 -1.72 8.77
C VAL A 653 38.12 -1.66 7.26
N VAL A 654 37.91 -2.75 6.54
CA VAL A 654 38.13 -2.80 5.09
C VAL A 654 37.17 -1.90 4.32
N LEU A 655 35.89 -1.86 4.69
CA LEU A 655 34.88 -0.99 4.06
C LEU A 655 35.12 0.49 4.27
N MET A 656 35.81 0.84 5.35
CA MET A 656 36.14 2.24 5.64
C MET A 656 37.37 2.71 4.87
N GLY A 657 38.26 1.79 4.47
CA GLY A 657 39.45 2.08 3.68
C GLY A 657 39.22 1.93 2.19
N GLU A 658 40.24 2.27 1.41
CA GLU A 658 40.18 2.13 -0.05
C GLU A 658 40.85 0.81 -0.45
N MET A 659 40.12 -0.03 -1.20
CA MET A 659 40.67 -1.27 -1.75
C MET A 659 41.24 -0.99 -3.14
N LYS A 660 42.56 -1.11 -3.29
CA LYS A 660 43.25 -0.96 -4.59
C LYS A 660 43.61 -2.36 -5.14
N ARG A 661 43.47 -2.52 -6.46
CA ARG A 661 43.76 -3.77 -7.19
C ARG A 661 44.86 -3.53 -8.20
N PHE A 662 45.83 -4.43 -8.22
CA PHE A 662 47.01 -4.36 -9.10
C PHE A 662 47.19 -5.69 -9.83
N GLN A 663 47.58 -5.62 -11.10
CA GLN A 663 47.94 -6.77 -11.92
C GLN A 663 49.42 -7.15 -11.70
N PRO A 664 49.83 -8.39 -12.01
CA PRO A 664 51.24 -8.77 -11.95
C PRO A 664 52.11 -7.81 -12.79
N GLY A 665 53.20 -7.31 -12.19
CA GLY A 665 54.12 -6.34 -12.81
C GLY A 665 53.78 -4.87 -12.55
N ASP A 666 52.61 -4.54 -12.00
CA ASP A 666 52.25 -3.16 -11.66
C ASP A 666 53.11 -2.64 -10.50
N ILE A 667 53.60 -1.42 -10.62
CA ILE A 667 54.32 -0.73 -9.54
C ILE A 667 53.28 -0.07 -8.61
N ILE A 668 53.23 -0.52 -7.37
CA ILE A 668 52.31 -0.03 -6.33
C ILE A 668 52.86 1.23 -5.66
N ILE A 669 54.17 1.24 -5.38
CA ILE A 669 54.89 2.38 -4.81
C ILE A 669 56.17 2.57 -5.61
N ARG A 670 56.49 3.82 -5.98
CA ARG A 670 57.79 4.19 -6.54
C ARG A 670 58.67 4.86 -5.50
N ARG A 671 59.94 4.47 -5.45
CA ARG A 671 60.97 5.10 -4.62
C ARG A 671 61.12 6.57 -4.99
N GLY A 672 61.31 7.43 -3.99
CA GLY A 672 61.41 8.90 -4.15
C GLY A 672 60.07 9.61 -4.34
N GLU A 673 58.98 8.88 -4.59
CA GLU A 673 57.63 9.48 -4.61
C GLU A 673 57.25 9.92 -3.19
N ARG A 674 56.46 10.97 -3.04
CA ARG A 674 55.83 11.32 -1.75
C ARG A 674 54.50 10.60 -1.62
N GLY A 675 54.28 9.94 -0.49
CA GLY A 675 52.98 9.33 -0.20
C GLY A 675 52.59 9.48 1.26
N ASP A 676 51.29 9.61 1.50
CA ASP A 676 50.64 9.86 2.80
C ASP A 676 49.81 8.66 3.30
N GLU A 677 49.92 7.54 2.59
CA GLU A 677 49.14 6.31 2.82
C GLU A 677 50.06 5.11 3.01
N MET A 678 49.61 4.14 3.79
CA MET A 678 50.23 2.82 3.89
C MET A 678 49.30 1.75 3.32
N TYR A 679 49.85 0.58 3.03
CA TYR A 679 49.13 -0.52 2.41
C TYR A 679 49.22 -1.79 3.25
N VAL A 680 48.10 -2.50 3.34
CA VAL A 680 48.02 -3.85 3.92
C VAL A 680 47.62 -4.83 2.85
N ILE A 681 48.40 -5.89 2.66
CA ILE A 681 48.12 -6.91 1.64
C ILE A 681 46.95 -7.79 2.11
N ILE A 682 45.81 -7.66 1.44
CA ILE A 682 44.64 -8.50 1.71
C ILE A 682 44.74 -9.80 0.92
N ARG A 683 45.25 -9.75 -0.32
CA ARG A 683 45.43 -10.91 -1.20
C ARG A 683 46.58 -10.68 -2.18
N GLY A 684 47.29 -11.75 -2.54
CA GLY A 684 48.42 -11.73 -3.46
C GLY A 684 49.77 -11.59 -2.75
N ALA A 685 50.82 -11.38 -3.53
CA ALA A 685 52.18 -11.14 -3.05
C ALA A 685 52.84 -9.98 -3.81
N THR A 686 53.73 -9.26 -3.14
CA THR A 686 54.48 -8.13 -3.72
C THR A 686 55.97 -8.29 -3.47
N GLU A 687 56.79 -7.71 -4.33
CA GLU A 687 58.25 -7.73 -4.24
C GLU A 687 58.76 -6.30 -3.97
N VAL A 688 59.68 -6.17 -3.02
CA VAL A 688 60.29 -4.88 -2.64
C VAL A 688 61.69 -4.80 -3.24
N TRP A 689 61.96 -3.70 -3.96
CA TRP A 689 63.20 -3.47 -4.68
C TRP A 689 63.86 -2.14 -4.23
N ALA A 690 65.17 -2.13 -4.00
CA ALA A 690 65.95 -0.91 -3.75
C ALA A 690 67.28 -0.89 -4.52
N GLY A 691 67.86 0.31 -4.67
CA GLY A 691 69.10 0.57 -5.42
C GLY A 691 68.96 1.72 -6.42
N ASP A 692 70.03 2.51 -6.61
CA ASP A 692 70.04 3.70 -7.51
C ASP A 692 70.42 3.38 -8.96
N ARG A 693 71.23 2.32 -9.19
CA ARG A 693 71.70 1.91 -10.53
C ARG A 693 71.49 0.43 -10.86
N ASP A 694 71.44 -0.44 -9.84
CA ASP A 694 71.06 -1.85 -9.95
C ASP A 694 69.89 -2.11 -9.00
N ARG A 695 68.72 -2.49 -9.54
CA ARG A 695 67.55 -2.85 -8.71
C ARG A 695 67.83 -4.18 -8.01
N GLN A 696 68.13 -4.13 -6.72
CA GLN A 696 68.26 -5.33 -5.89
C GLN A 696 66.93 -5.64 -5.19
N ARG A 697 66.52 -6.91 -5.28
CA ARG A 697 65.33 -7.42 -4.58
C ARG A 697 65.67 -7.58 -3.10
N ILE A 698 65.00 -6.80 -2.25
CA ILE A 698 65.23 -6.81 -0.80
C ILE A 698 64.40 -7.90 -0.12
N ARG A 699 63.10 -7.96 -0.45
CA ARG A 699 62.15 -8.76 0.32
C ARG A 699 60.86 -9.02 -0.43
N ASP A 700 60.28 -10.19 -0.20
CA ASP A 700 58.92 -10.53 -0.62
C ASP A 700 57.94 -10.30 0.52
N LEU A 701 56.82 -9.66 0.19
CA LEU A 701 55.72 -9.44 1.11
C LEU A 701 54.53 -10.30 0.70
N LYS A 702 53.90 -10.90 1.71
CA LYS A 702 52.77 -11.82 1.54
C LYS A 702 51.54 -11.21 2.19
N ARG A 703 50.41 -11.90 2.05
CA ARG A 703 49.16 -11.54 2.72
C ARG A 703 49.38 -11.25 4.21
N GLY A 704 48.82 -10.14 4.67
CA GLY A 704 48.94 -9.63 6.04
C GLY A 704 50.09 -8.65 6.24
N ASP A 705 51.12 -8.67 5.38
CA ASP A 705 52.23 -7.72 5.48
C ASP A 705 51.79 -6.29 5.18
N VAL A 706 52.50 -5.36 5.81
CA VAL A 706 52.31 -3.92 5.71
C VAL A 706 53.50 -3.28 5.00
N PHE A 707 53.25 -2.30 4.13
CA PHE A 707 54.31 -1.49 3.52
C PHE A 707 53.85 -0.05 3.29
N GLY A 708 54.81 0.87 3.16
CA GLY A 708 54.53 2.30 2.99
C GLY A 708 54.14 3.01 4.29
N GLU A 709 54.31 2.38 5.44
CA GLU A 709 53.93 2.87 6.77
C GLU A 709 54.64 4.17 7.17
N MET A 710 55.87 4.39 6.70
CA MET A 710 56.63 5.61 6.97
C MET A 710 55.95 6.86 6.37
N GLY A 711 55.33 6.70 5.19
CA GLY A 711 54.61 7.77 4.50
C GLY A 711 53.38 8.25 5.28
N LEU A 712 52.65 7.33 5.91
CA LEU A 712 51.46 7.63 6.72
C LEU A 712 51.77 8.54 7.92
N VAL A 713 52.93 8.38 8.57
CA VAL A 713 53.27 9.08 9.82
C VAL A 713 54.05 10.37 9.57
N ARG A 714 54.95 10.39 8.58
CA ARG A 714 55.91 11.50 8.37
C ARG A 714 55.78 12.22 7.03
N GLN A 715 54.86 11.83 6.14
CA GLN A 715 54.78 12.33 4.76
C GLN A 715 56.16 12.29 4.06
N SER A 716 56.93 11.23 4.33
CA SER A 716 58.30 11.06 3.83
C SER A 716 58.30 10.54 2.39
N GLU A 717 59.42 10.73 1.70
CA GLU A 717 59.66 10.05 0.43
C GLU A 717 59.69 8.53 0.61
N ARG A 718 59.21 7.81 -0.39
CA ARG A 718 59.16 6.34 -0.40
C ARG A 718 60.57 5.80 -0.51
N SER A 719 60.91 4.84 0.35
CA SER A 719 62.28 4.30 0.48
C SER A 719 62.62 3.21 -0.55
N ALA A 720 61.63 2.56 -1.16
CA ALA A 720 61.80 1.44 -2.07
C ALA A 720 60.66 1.36 -3.10
N ASP A 721 60.92 0.70 -4.23
CA ASP A 721 59.91 0.32 -5.20
C ASP A 721 59.17 -0.93 -4.68
N VAL A 722 57.83 -0.95 -4.76
CA VAL A 722 57.01 -2.12 -4.44
C VAL A 722 56.23 -2.52 -5.67
N VAL A 723 56.44 -3.75 -6.15
CA VAL A 723 55.87 -4.27 -7.40
C VAL A 723 54.97 -5.46 -7.10
N ALA A 724 53.84 -5.56 -7.78
CA ALA A 724 52.92 -6.69 -7.66
C ALA A 724 53.52 -7.95 -8.30
N ALA A 725 53.77 -8.99 -7.50
CA ALA A 725 54.28 -10.29 -7.97
C ALA A 725 53.17 -11.15 -8.61
N SER A 726 51.93 -10.97 -8.11
CA SER A 726 50.73 -11.63 -8.58
C SER A 726 49.61 -10.59 -8.77
N ALA A 727 48.38 -11.02 -9.09
CA ALA A 727 47.23 -10.16 -8.87
C ALA A 727 47.13 -9.85 -7.37
N VAL A 728 47.20 -8.57 -7.01
CA VAL A 728 47.28 -8.11 -5.61
C VAL A 728 46.07 -7.23 -5.29
N GLU A 729 45.48 -7.46 -4.11
CA GLU A 729 44.49 -6.57 -3.51
C GLU A 729 45.07 -6.03 -2.19
N VAL A 730 45.15 -4.70 -2.08
CA VAL A 730 45.63 -4.02 -0.87
C VAL A 730 44.58 -3.09 -0.30
N LEU A 731 44.56 -2.99 1.03
CA LEU A 731 43.83 -1.97 1.76
C LEU A 731 44.75 -0.76 1.96
N ALA A 732 44.41 0.36 1.34
CA ALA A 732 45.07 1.63 1.56
C ALA A 732 44.52 2.28 2.85
N VAL A 733 45.44 2.68 3.72
CA VAL A 733 45.20 3.24 5.05
C VAL A 733 45.91 4.60 5.07
N ASP A 734 45.12 5.67 5.00
CA ASP A 734 45.57 7.07 5.07
C ASP A 734 45.15 7.73 6.40
N GLU A 735 45.64 8.94 6.67
CA GLU A 735 45.26 9.68 7.88
C GLU A 735 43.73 9.91 7.97
N ARG A 736 43.10 10.14 6.81
CA ARG A 736 41.64 10.36 6.74
C ARG A 736 40.89 9.11 7.15
N PHE A 737 41.34 7.92 6.74
CA PHE A 737 40.82 6.63 7.18
C PHE A 737 40.92 6.47 8.70
N LEU A 738 42.10 6.74 9.29
CA LEU A 738 42.29 6.61 10.73
C LEU A 738 41.36 7.56 11.52
N ARG A 739 41.23 8.81 11.08
CA ARG A 739 40.26 9.76 11.67
C ARG A 739 38.82 9.30 11.48
N ARG A 740 38.48 8.72 10.31
CA ARG A 740 37.14 8.18 10.02
C ARG A 740 36.79 7.05 10.98
N ILE A 741 37.67 6.06 11.16
CA ILE A 741 37.40 4.91 12.03
C ILE A 741 37.37 5.31 13.50
N GLN A 742 38.24 6.23 13.95
CA GLN A 742 38.25 6.75 15.32
C GLN A 742 36.94 7.45 15.68
N ARG A 743 36.41 8.30 14.79
CA ARG A 743 35.13 9.00 15.02
C ARG A 743 33.92 8.08 14.99
N ARG A 744 33.93 7.03 14.16
CA ARG A 744 32.74 6.20 13.90
C ARG A 744 32.67 4.94 14.77
N TYR A 745 33.81 4.31 15.02
CA TYR A 745 33.93 3.06 15.76
C TYR A 745 35.12 3.15 16.73
N PRO A 746 35.04 3.97 17.79
CA PRO A 746 36.17 4.21 18.69
C PRO A 746 36.73 2.92 19.29
N ARG A 747 35.87 1.94 19.58
CA ARG A 747 36.29 0.61 20.05
C ARG A 747 37.08 -0.17 18.99
N ILE A 748 36.63 -0.18 17.73
CA ILE A 748 37.36 -0.86 16.64
C ILE A 748 38.67 -0.12 16.35
N ALA A 749 38.63 1.21 16.30
CA ALA A 749 39.80 2.07 16.09
C ALA A 749 40.89 1.81 17.15
N SER A 750 40.52 1.67 18.43
CA SER A 750 41.48 1.37 19.49
C SER A 750 42.22 0.05 19.25
N LYS A 751 41.53 -0.99 18.78
CA LYS A 751 42.14 -2.28 18.42
C LYS A 751 43.03 -2.15 17.18
N VAL A 752 42.57 -1.45 16.15
CA VAL A 752 43.34 -1.21 14.91
C VAL A 752 44.61 -0.43 15.20
N PHE A 753 44.53 0.64 16.00
CA PHE A 753 45.69 1.43 16.41
C PHE A 753 46.67 0.59 17.23
N LEU A 754 46.18 -0.18 18.20
CA LEU A 754 47.03 -1.09 18.99
C LEU A 754 47.75 -2.12 18.11
N ASN A 755 47.03 -2.72 17.16
CA ASN A 755 47.63 -3.67 16.21
C ASN A 755 48.65 -3.00 15.30
N LEU A 756 48.40 -1.77 14.85
CA LEU A 756 49.34 -0.99 14.06
C LEU A 756 50.61 -0.68 14.86
N THR A 757 50.48 -0.28 16.13
CA THR A 757 51.64 -0.08 17.03
C THR A 757 52.44 -1.36 17.22
N ARG A 758 51.79 -2.52 17.39
CA ARG A 758 52.46 -3.82 17.48
C ARG A 758 53.24 -4.15 16.22
N ILE A 759 52.63 -4.02 15.04
CA ILE A 759 53.28 -4.27 13.74
C ILE A 759 54.53 -3.41 13.57
N LEU A 760 54.45 -2.12 13.92
CA LEU A 760 55.59 -1.21 13.86
C LEU A 760 56.69 -1.57 14.85
N SER A 761 56.32 -1.99 16.07
CA SER A 761 57.26 -2.40 17.11
C SER A 761 58.02 -3.66 16.72
N ASP A 762 57.31 -4.70 16.26
CA ASP A 762 57.91 -5.96 15.79
C ASP A 762 58.87 -5.73 14.61
N ARG A 763 58.55 -4.77 13.72
CA ARG A 763 59.42 -4.40 12.60
C ARG A 763 60.69 -3.69 13.07
N LEU A 764 60.58 -2.79 14.05
CA LEU A 764 61.73 -2.09 14.62
C LEU A 764 62.67 -3.08 15.32
N GLU A 765 62.13 -4.01 16.09
CA GLU A 765 62.87 -5.07 16.78
C GLU A 765 63.66 -5.92 15.76
N ARG A 766 63.00 -6.47 14.73
CA ARG A 766 63.67 -7.26 13.68
C ARG A 766 64.75 -6.49 12.93
N THR A 767 64.50 -5.21 12.66
CA THR A 767 65.49 -4.36 11.99
C THR A 767 66.71 -4.16 12.90
N THR A 768 66.49 -3.94 14.19
CA THR A 768 67.55 -3.82 15.19
C THR A 768 68.36 -5.12 15.30
N GLU A 769 67.68 -6.27 15.37
CA GLU A 769 68.33 -7.59 15.36
C GLU A 769 69.18 -7.83 14.11
N GLN A 770 68.66 -7.45 12.93
CA GLN A 770 69.40 -7.54 11.66
C GLN A 770 70.61 -6.63 11.63
N PHE A 771 70.50 -5.40 12.16
CA PHE A 771 71.65 -4.50 12.29
C PHE A 771 72.69 -5.04 13.27
N VAL A 772 72.26 -5.59 14.42
CA VAL A 772 73.17 -6.22 15.39
C VAL A 772 73.85 -7.45 14.77
N ALA A 773 73.11 -8.29 14.06
CA ALA A 773 73.66 -9.46 13.38
C ALA A 773 74.59 -9.11 12.22
N ALA A 774 74.35 -7.98 11.54
CA ALA A 774 75.22 -7.46 10.50
C ALA A 774 76.47 -6.77 11.07
N ALA A 775 76.38 -6.14 12.25
CA ALA A 775 77.51 -5.54 12.96
C ALA A 775 78.38 -6.59 13.68
N ALA A 776 77.82 -7.78 13.94
CA ALA A 776 78.54 -8.93 14.51
C ALA A 776 79.20 -9.83 13.43
N ARG A 777 78.98 -9.53 12.14
CA ARG A 777 79.69 -10.14 11.00
C ARG A 777 80.72 -9.14 10.48
#